data_AF-A0A8J7EEA6-F1
#
_entry.id   AF-A0A8J7EEA6-F1
#
_cell.length_a   1.000
_cell.length_b   1.000
_cell.length_c   1.000
_cell.angle_alpha   90.00
_cell.angle_beta   90.00
_cell.angle_gamma   90.00
#
_symmetry.space_group_name_H-M   'P 1'
#
loop_
_entity.id
_entity.type
_entity.pdbx_description
1 polymer ?
#
loop_
_entity_poly.entity_id
_entity_poly.type
_entity_poly.pdbx_seq_one_letter_code
_entity_poly.pdbx_strand_id
1 'polypeptide(L)'
;MSNLTPFIKVLFLEANPETETHLRVNREIREVKEALRGSKNQNRIDVNQLGAVRVKDFAAELLEYKPRIVHFSGHGEKSVLASGENFFEERKPPETGKTDDDANTRATSKTKKKDRKSSAERKGGLVFEGENGEGELVSSERIASLFQGLDCPVECVVLNSCFSEETAKKIGEHVRFVIGMNQKILDEDAIKFSTYFYLALGTGSSVTSAFEKARSQISDPSLPVSLLNPKIQPLPYYEPRWIMLSSFTSALFVILIRLFGGLQGIELGFLDYLQSSWSNPRDDRILIVQATNGDIRLQQERGEAVVGSFSNTTLANLLGSLQSLGPAAIGLDIYRENPLNSAIDEDKRLQEIFGRSNVFGVCKLPEIEEGGINQTDRTVTLSVPPASDIPENQIGFSDVSVDKDTVVRRHLLGGFAEEIRGEKDCHANESFSLKLVNQYLKAQNLDAIQLNKLPNQICSIEFPGGRVLQSLQPFTGGYQGDTRAAGGCQVLLKYRIDHRGWQPAEMFTVQQVLEGSLEGRDLSNTIVLVGVVRTDGYREYWNTPYNLKTSAQMPGVMLQAQMVSQLLDAAQEKRPLIWVMPLWGEWLWILLWSSVGGVVVWRLHLPPLRMGALSLAVGVVYGICYVTFQIFSGWLPFVPAAFVLAAAPLSNWLMDSGRLELYRIRKHKLSKHRS
;
A
#
# COMPACT_ATOMS: atom_id res chain seq x y z
N MET A 1 -18.13 -18.95 -0.01
CA MET A 1 -18.03 -19.31 -1.44
C MET A 1 -16.71 -20.02 -1.68
N SER A 2 -16.79 -21.29 -2.07
CA SER A 2 -15.70 -22.26 -2.21
C SER A 2 -14.61 -21.83 -3.21
N ASN A 3 -13.35 -22.01 -2.82
CA ASN A 3 -12.16 -21.84 -3.67
C ASN A 3 -12.27 -22.68 -4.95
N LEU A 4 -12.52 -22.02 -6.09
CA LEU A 4 -12.58 -22.68 -7.39
C LEU A 4 -11.16 -22.76 -7.99
N THR A 5 -10.51 -23.92 -7.92
CA THR A 5 -9.40 -24.30 -8.82
C THR A 5 -9.90 -24.31 -10.28
N PRO A 6 -9.04 -23.98 -11.27
CA PRO A 6 -9.47 -23.70 -12.65
C PRO A 6 -10.06 -24.92 -13.38
N PHE A 7 -11.01 -24.64 -14.27
CA PHE A 7 -11.68 -25.61 -15.16
C PHE A 7 -10.70 -26.14 -16.22
N ILE A 8 -10.66 -27.46 -16.45
CA ILE A 8 -9.75 -28.11 -17.41
C ILE A 8 -10.54 -28.49 -18.65
N LYS A 9 -10.22 -27.88 -19.79
CA LYS A 9 -10.73 -28.29 -21.09
C LYS A 9 -9.83 -29.35 -21.72
N VAL A 10 -10.41 -30.48 -22.10
CA VAL A 10 -9.73 -31.60 -22.74
C VAL A 10 -10.31 -31.75 -24.14
N LEU A 11 -9.46 -31.64 -25.14
CA LEU A 11 -9.83 -31.99 -26.51
C LEU A 11 -9.42 -33.43 -26.77
N PHE A 12 -10.39 -34.31 -27.00
CA PHE A 12 -10.19 -35.73 -27.27
C PHE A 12 -10.36 -36.00 -28.78
N LEU A 13 -9.28 -36.41 -29.44
CA LEU A 13 -9.21 -36.65 -30.88
C LEU A 13 -9.19 -38.15 -31.15
N GLU A 14 -10.03 -38.59 -32.08
CA GLU A 14 -10.10 -39.98 -32.51
C GLU A 14 -9.64 -40.11 -33.96
N ALA A 15 -8.59 -40.88 -34.18
CA ALA A 15 -8.15 -41.27 -35.51
C ALA A 15 -8.75 -42.64 -35.87
N ASN A 16 -9.96 -42.62 -36.44
CA ASN A 16 -10.71 -43.79 -36.87
C ASN A 16 -11.22 -43.59 -38.32
N PRO A 17 -10.36 -43.79 -39.34
CA PRO A 17 -10.77 -43.72 -40.75
C PRO A 17 -11.75 -44.86 -41.09
N GLU A 18 -12.67 -44.63 -42.04
CA GLU A 18 -13.76 -45.59 -42.37
C GLU A 18 -13.25 -46.93 -42.92
N THR A 19 -12.01 -46.99 -43.41
CA THR A 19 -11.43 -48.13 -44.13
C THR A 19 -10.56 -49.07 -43.27
N GLU A 20 -10.34 -48.77 -41.99
CA GLU A 20 -9.54 -49.61 -41.07
C GLU A 20 -10.38 -50.30 -39.98
N THR A 21 -9.83 -51.37 -39.38
CA THR A 21 -10.49 -52.10 -38.28
C THR A 21 -10.84 -51.17 -37.13
N HIS A 22 -12.13 -51.01 -36.82
CA HIS A 22 -12.63 -50.14 -35.75
C HIS A 22 -11.93 -50.40 -34.41
N LEU A 23 -11.01 -49.50 -34.03
CA LEU A 23 -10.46 -49.46 -32.70
C LEU A 23 -11.55 -49.16 -31.66
N ARG A 24 -11.38 -49.66 -30.44
CA ARG A 24 -12.28 -49.40 -29.30
C ARG A 24 -12.13 -47.98 -28.73
N VAL A 25 -11.86 -46.96 -29.55
CA VAL A 25 -11.69 -45.55 -29.12
C VAL A 25 -12.97 -45.02 -28.48
N ASN A 26 -14.13 -45.35 -29.05
CA ASN A 26 -15.44 -45.04 -28.47
C ASN A 26 -15.62 -45.62 -27.06
N ARG A 27 -14.99 -46.77 -26.76
CA ARG A 27 -15.00 -47.33 -25.40
C ARG A 27 -14.07 -46.55 -24.49
N GLU A 28 -12.88 -46.16 -24.95
CA GLU A 28 -11.93 -45.37 -24.17
C GLU A 28 -12.55 -44.06 -23.66
N ILE A 29 -13.15 -43.26 -24.54
CA ILE A 29 -13.75 -41.99 -24.13
C ILE A 29 -14.96 -42.18 -23.20
N ARG A 30 -15.74 -43.25 -23.40
CA ARG A 30 -16.86 -43.59 -22.51
C ARG A 30 -16.36 -43.89 -21.09
N GLU A 31 -15.32 -44.71 -20.96
CA GLU A 31 -14.71 -45.06 -19.67
C GLU A 31 -14.09 -43.82 -18.99
N VAL A 32 -13.45 -42.93 -19.77
CA VAL A 32 -12.95 -41.64 -19.27
C VAL A 32 -14.09 -40.75 -18.75
N LYS A 33 -15.17 -40.59 -19.53
CA LYS A 33 -16.34 -39.80 -19.13
C LYS A 33 -17.03 -40.40 -17.89
N GLU A 34 -17.11 -41.73 -17.78
CA GLU A 34 -17.66 -42.43 -16.60
C GLU A 34 -16.77 -42.25 -15.36
N ALA A 35 -15.45 -42.41 -15.49
CA ALA A 35 -14.51 -42.18 -14.39
C ALA A 35 -14.53 -40.72 -13.89
N LEU A 36 -14.67 -39.76 -14.82
CA LEU A 36 -14.83 -38.35 -14.47
C LEU A 36 -16.17 -38.09 -13.74
N ARG A 37 -17.27 -38.73 -14.17
CA ARG A 37 -18.56 -38.72 -13.47
C ARG A 37 -18.51 -39.39 -12.09
N GLY A 38 -17.57 -40.29 -11.84
CA GLY A 38 -17.36 -40.89 -10.50
C GLY A 38 -16.47 -40.05 -9.56
N SER A 39 -15.79 -39.01 -10.08
CA SER A 39 -14.76 -38.26 -9.34
C SER A 39 -15.35 -37.19 -8.39
N LYS A 40 -14.59 -36.75 -7.39
CA LYS A 40 -15.01 -35.69 -6.44
C LYS A 40 -15.26 -34.31 -7.10
N ASN A 41 -14.82 -34.09 -8.34
CA ASN A 41 -14.89 -32.79 -9.03
C ASN A 41 -15.50 -32.90 -10.44
N GLN A 42 -16.61 -33.62 -10.59
CA GLN A 42 -17.26 -33.93 -11.88
C GLN A 42 -17.44 -32.69 -12.79
N ASN A 43 -17.76 -31.53 -12.21
CA ASN A 43 -18.01 -30.27 -12.95
C ASN A 43 -16.74 -29.43 -13.20
N ARG A 44 -15.56 -30.03 -13.30
CA ARG A 44 -14.29 -29.28 -13.48
C ARG A 44 -13.44 -29.71 -14.67
N ILE A 45 -13.78 -30.84 -15.30
CA ILE A 45 -13.12 -31.31 -16.52
C ILE A 45 -14.19 -31.40 -17.60
N ASP A 46 -14.05 -30.58 -18.63
CA ASP A 46 -14.88 -30.63 -19.83
C ASP A 46 -14.11 -31.35 -20.93
N VAL A 47 -14.76 -32.33 -21.55
CA VAL A 47 -14.14 -33.20 -22.56
C VAL A 47 -14.92 -33.05 -23.85
N ASN A 48 -14.37 -32.29 -24.80
CA ASN A 48 -14.90 -32.22 -26.15
C ASN A 48 -14.30 -33.35 -27.01
N GLN A 49 -15.14 -34.04 -27.76
CA GLN A 49 -14.74 -35.17 -28.61
C GLN A 49 -14.83 -34.74 -30.07
N LEU A 50 -13.76 -34.97 -30.83
CA LEU A 50 -13.76 -34.88 -32.29
C LEU A 50 -13.40 -36.26 -32.86
N GLY A 51 -14.35 -36.84 -33.61
CA GLY A 51 -14.13 -38.07 -34.37
C GLY A 51 -13.67 -37.78 -35.79
N ALA A 52 -12.94 -38.73 -36.41
CA ALA A 52 -12.52 -38.66 -37.82
C ALA A 52 -11.88 -37.30 -38.17
N VAL A 53 -10.82 -36.94 -37.45
CA VAL A 53 -10.29 -35.57 -37.51
C VAL A 53 -9.32 -35.43 -38.68
N ARG A 54 -9.57 -34.44 -39.56
CA ARG A 54 -8.60 -33.97 -40.54
C ARG A 54 -7.69 -32.92 -39.91
N VAL A 55 -6.46 -32.78 -40.40
CA VAL A 55 -5.46 -31.83 -39.84
C VAL A 55 -5.98 -30.39 -39.74
N LYS A 56 -6.78 -29.96 -40.73
CA LYS A 56 -7.39 -28.61 -40.75
C LYS A 56 -8.43 -28.40 -39.64
N ASP A 57 -9.22 -29.44 -39.34
CA ASP A 57 -10.27 -29.38 -38.33
C ASP A 57 -9.63 -29.36 -36.93
N PHE A 58 -8.55 -30.11 -36.73
CA PHE A 58 -7.76 -30.04 -35.50
C PHE A 58 -7.17 -28.65 -35.25
N ALA A 59 -6.59 -28.01 -36.27
CA ALA A 59 -6.03 -26.67 -36.15
C ALA A 59 -7.08 -25.63 -35.78
N ALA A 60 -8.27 -25.70 -36.40
CA ALA A 60 -9.40 -24.82 -36.09
C ALA A 60 -9.87 -25.00 -34.64
N GLU A 61 -10.01 -26.26 -34.20
CA GLU A 61 -10.48 -26.57 -32.85
C GLU A 61 -9.49 -26.12 -31.76
N LEU A 62 -8.16 -26.24 -32.01
CA LEU A 62 -7.15 -25.72 -31.09
C LEU A 62 -7.32 -24.21 -30.83
N LEU A 63 -7.72 -23.45 -31.85
CA LEU A 63 -7.93 -22.01 -31.76
C LEU A 63 -9.28 -21.64 -31.14
N GLU A 64 -10.34 -22.39 -31.45
CA GLU A 64 -11.71 -22.12 -30.98
C GLU A 64 -11.94 -22.63 -29.56
N TYR A 65 -11.68 -23.92 -29.32
CA TYR A 65 -11.97 -24.56 -28.04
C TYR A 65 -10.95 -24.20 -26.95
N LYS A 66 -9.71 -23.91 -27.36
CA LYS A 66 -8.55 -23.56 -26.51
C LYS A 66 -8.33 -24.60 -25.39
N PRO A 67 -8.02 -25.85 -25.76
CA PRO A 67 -7.84 -26.92 -24.79
C PRO A 67 -6.60 -26.73 -23.92
N ARG A 68 -6.70 -27.15 -22.66
CA ARG A 68 -5.56 -27.24 -21.76
C ARG A 68 -4.83 -28.58 -21.91
N ILE A 69 -5.58 -29.63 -22.27
CA ILE A 69 -5.06 -30.96 -22.55
C ILE A 69 -5.57 -31.41 -23.93
N VAL A 70 -4.68 -31.93 -24.77
CA VAL A 70 -5.06 -32.61 -26.02
C VAL A 70 -4.78 -34.10 -25.86
N HIS A 71 -5.77 -34.93 -26.12
CA HIS A 71 -5.68 -36.37 -26.12
C HIS A 71 -5.83 -36.88 -27.54
N PHE A 72 -4.90 -37.71 -28.00
CA PHE A 72 -4.97 -38.39 -29.27
C PHE A 72 -5.06 -39.89 -29.03
N SER A 73 -6.15 -40.52 -29.51
CA SER A 73 -6.35 -41.97 -29.48
C SER A 73 -6.50 -42.50 -30.90
N GLY A 74 -5.65 -43.47 -31.28
CA GLY A 74 -5.65 -44.03 -32.62
C GLY A 74 -4.41 -44.84 -32.99
N HIS A 75 -4.31 -45.22 -34.26
CA HIS A 75 -3.16 -45.98 -34.77
C HIS A 75 -1.90 -45.11 -34.91
N GLY A 76 -0.76 -45.69 -34.55
CA GLY A 76 0.57 -45.16 -34.85
C GLY A 76 1.35 -46.22 -35.60
N GLU A 77 1.94 -45.86 -36.74
CA GLU A 77 2.61 -46.79 -37.64
C GLU A 77 4.14 -46.64 -37.57
N LYS A 78 4.85 -47.77 -37.72
CA LYS A 78 6.30 -47.79 -37.99
C LYS A 78 6.51 -47.67 -39.50
N SER A 79 6.69 -46.46 -40.04
CA SER A 79 7.08 -46.35 -41.44
C SER A 79 8.56 -46.73 -41.64
N VAL A 80 8.80 -47.73 -42.49
CA VAL A 80 10.06 -47.89 -43.22
C VAL A 80 9.78 -47.36 -44.62
N LEU A 81 10.19 -46.13 -44.92
CA LEU A 81 10.17 -45.64 -46.29
C LEU A 81 11.25 -46.39 -47.08
N ALA A 82 10.86 -47.51 -47.69
CA ALA A 82 11.56 -48.03 -48.86
C ALA A 82 11.26 -47.07 -50.02
N SER A 83 12.32 -46.50 -50.57
CA SER A 83 12.30 -45.67 -51.76
C SER A 83 11.66 -46.40 -52.94
N GLY A 84 10.65 -45.77 -53.52
CA GLY A 84 10.42 -45.80 -54.97
C GLY A 84 9.66 -47.01 -55.52
N GLU A 85 8.60 -46.65 -56.25
CA GLU A 85 8.05 -47.35 -57.42
C GLU A 85 6.85 -48.30 -57.21
N ASN A 86 5.67 -47.70 -57.44
CA ASN A 86 4.61 -48.16 -58.35
C ASN A 86 3.75 -49.37 -57.95
N PHE A 87 2.55 -49.06 -57.45
CA PHE A 87 1.35 -49.88 -57.69
C PHE A 87 0.25 -48.99 -58.28
N PHE A 88 0.41 -48.60 -59.54
CA PHE A 88 -0.72 -48.34 -60.43
C PHE A 88 -0.57 -49.30 -61.61
N GLU A 89 -1.55 -50.17 -61.71
CA GLU A 89 -1.72 -51.18 -62.75
C GLU A 89 -2.23 -50.47 -64.02
N GLU A 90 -1.38 -50.31 -65.04
CA GLU A 90 -1.83 -49.97 -66.39
C GLU A 90 -1.20 -50.88 -67.45
N ARG A 91 -2.01 -51.15 -68.47
CA ARG A 91 -1.95 -52.26 -69.43
C ARG A 91 -0.66 -52.30 -70.27
N LYS A 92 -0.19 -53.53 -70.57
CA LYS A 92 0.83 -53.89 -71.57
C LYS A 92 0.53 -53.32 -72.98
N PRO A 93 1.59 -53.05 -73.78
CA PRO A 93 1.96 -53.99 -74.86
C PRO A 93 3.50 -54.23 -74.99
N PRO A 94 3.97 -55.18 -75.83
CA PRO A 94 5.20 -55.95 -75.59
C PRO A 94 6.45 -55.53 -76.38
N GLU A 95 7.58 -55.87 -75.76
CA GLU A 95 8.84 -56.45 -76.28
C GLU A 95 9.57 -55.82 -77.47
N THR A 96 10.89 -55.60 -77.33
CA THR A 96 11.94 -56.50 -77.88
C THR A 96 13.35 -55.89 -77.80
N GLY A 97 14.35 -56.76 -77.56
CA GLY A 97 15.75 -56.65 -78.03
C GLY A 97 16.73 -55.99 -77.05
N LYS A 98 17.68 -56.72 -76.43
CA LYS A 98 18.99 -57.21 -76.97
C LYS A 98 19.88 -56.05 -77.42
N THR A 99 21.18 -55.91 -77.13
CA THR A 99 22.32 -56.79 -76.79
C THR A 99 23.51 -55.83 -76.65
N ASP A 100 24.33 -55.89 -75.60
CA ASP A 100 25.66 -56.54 -75.56
C ASP A 100 26.84 -55.54 -75.75
N ASP A 101 27.94 -55.92 -75.11
CA ASP A 101 29.35 -55.67 -75.47
C ASP A 101 30.10 -54.40 -74.97
N ASP A 102 30.88 -54.67 -73.92
CA ASP A 102 32.35 -54.76 -73.96
C ASP A 102 33.30 -53.62 -73.54
N ALA A 103 34.19 -54.05 -72.64
CA ALA A 103 35.64 -53.78 -72.52
C ALA A 103 36.11 -52.31 -72.42
N ASN A 104 36.45 -51.83 -71.22
CA ASN A 104 37.76 -51.97 -70.56
C ASN A 104 38.91 -51.25 -71.30
N THR A 105 39.42 -50.13 -70.76
CA THR A 105 40.87 -49.92 -70.51
C THR A 105 41.10 -48.80 -69.48
N ARG A 106 42.08 -49.07 -68.62
CA ARG A 106 42.48 -48.46 -67.36
C ARG A 106 43.38 -47.24 -67.53
N ALA A 107 43.11 -46.15 -66.80
CA ALA A 107 44.14 -45.20 -66.36
C ALA A 107 43.71 -44.49 -65.07
N THR A 108 44.62 -44.50 -64.10
CA THR A 108 44.47 -44.11 -62.70
C THR A 108 44.49 -42.60 -62.48
N SER A 109 43.49 -42.03 -61.78
CA SER A 109 43.68 -40.85 -60.92
C SER A 109 42.48 -40.61 -59.99
N LYS A 110 42.77 -40.54 -58.67
CA LYS A 110 42.14 -39.73 -57.61
C LYS A 110 40.62 -39.48 -57.68
N THR A 111 39.82 -40.10 -56.78
CA THR A 111 38.92 -39.37 -55.83
C THR A 111 38.23 -40.31 -54.83
N LYS A 112 37.94 -39.77 -53.65
CA LYS A 112 37.16 -40.29 -52.52
C LYS A 112 35.98 -41.20 -52.93
N LYS A 113 35.93 -42.44 -52.40
CA LYS A 113 34.70 -43.22 -52.29
C LYS A 113 34.39 -43.43 -50.80
N LYS A 114 33.37 -42.71 -50.36
CA LYS A 114 32.71 -42.79 -49.05
C LYS A 114 31.94 -44.11 -49.01
N ASP A 115 32.31 -45.00 -48.11
CA ASP A 115 31.56 -46.23 -47.86
C ASP A 115 30.12 -45.88 -47.49
N ARG A 116 29.18 -46.28 -48.35
CA ARG A 116 27.75 -46.26 -48.10
C ARG A 116 27.44 -47.32 -47.05
N LYS A 117 27.31 -46.91 -45.78
CA LYS A 117 26.38 -47.53 -44.84
C LYS A 117 25.06 -46.77 -44.95
N SER A 118 24.06 -47.37 -45.55
CA SER A 118 22.68 -46.86 -45.51
C SER A 118 22.14 -47.01 -44.08
N SER A 119 22.08 -45.92 -43.32
CA SER A 119 21.13 -45.80 -42.22
C SER A 119 19.89 -45.09 -42.77
N ALA A 120 18.86 -45.84 -43.15
CA ALA A 120 17.56 -45.25 -43.43
C ALA A 120 17.05 -44.55 -42.17
N GLU A 121 16.81 -43.24 -42.27
CA GLU A 121 16.32 -42.40 -41.18
C GLU A 121 14.85 -42.74 -40.93
N ARG A 122 14.53 -43.27 -39.75
CA ARG A 122 13.18 -43.65 -39.32
C ARG A 122 12.38 -42.37 -39.05
N LYS A 123 11.18 -42.22 -39.63
CA LYS A 123 10.29 -41.08 -39.41
C LYS A 123 8.94 -41.55 -38.84
N GLY A 124 8.63 -41.16 -37.61
CA GLY A 124 7.33 -41.38 -36.97
C GLY A 124 6.25 -40.40 -37.41
N GLY A 125 4.98 -40.79 -37.29
CA GLY A 125 3.80 -39.97 -37.62
C GLY A 125 2.52 -40.49 -36.96
N LEU A 126 1.44 -39.70 -37.03
CA LEU A 126 0.10 -40.10 -36.59
C LEU A 126 -0.84 -40.13 -37.80
N VAL A 127 -1.78 -41.06 -37.81
CA VAL A 127 -2.77 -41.17 -38.89
C VAL A 127 -3.94 -40.21 -38.59
N PHE A 128 -4.31 -39.38 -39.55
CA PHE A 128 -5.49 -38.52 -39.53
C PHE A 128 -6.45 -38.94 -40.65
N GLU A 129 -7.67 -38.41 -40.67
CA GLU A 129 -8.56 -38.63 -41.81
C GLU A 129 -8.13 -37.77 -43.02
N GLY A 130 -8.08 -38.38 -44.21
CA GLY A 130 -7.84 -37.71 -45.49
C GLY A 130 -9.14 -37.23 -46.15
N GLU A 131 -9.04 -36.55 -47.30
CA GLU A 131 -10.22 -35.96 -47.97
C GLU A 131 -11.23 -36.99 -48.50
N ASN A 132 -10.80 -38.25 -48.65
CA ASN A 132 -11.61 -39.34 -49.19
C ASN A 132 -12.10 -40.33 -48.11
N GLY A 133 -11.92 -40.02 -46.82
CA GLY A 133 -12.25 -40.93 -45.70
C GLY A 133 -11.19 -42.00 -45.40
N GLU A 134 -10.10 -42.05 -46.17
CA GLU A 134 -8.94 -42.92 -45.95
C GLU A 134 -7.97 -42.33 -44.90
N GLY A 135 -7.11 -43.16 -44.32
CA GLY A 135 -6.06 -42.70 -43.39
C GLY A 135 -4.93 -41.94 -44.08
N GLU A 136 -4.69 -40.69 -43.67
CA GLU A 136 -3.54 -39.86 -44.07
C GLU A 136 -2.46 -39.90 -42.97
N LEU A 137 -1.26 -40.40 -43.27
CA LEU A 137 -0.13 -40.34 -42.34
C LEU A 137 0.44 -38.92 -42.27
N VAL A 138 0.35 -38.29 -41.11
CA VAL A 138 0.84 -36.93 -40.85
C VAL A 138 2.18 -37.00 -40.13
N SER A 139 3.19 -36.31 -40.67
CA SER A 139 4.53 -36.31 -40.10
C SER A 139 4.57 -35.65 -38.71
N SER A 140 5.49 -36.13 -37.87
CA SER A 140 5.68 -35.58 -36.53
C SER A 140 6.03 -34.08 -36.53
N GLU A 141 6.70 -33.58 -37.56
CA GLU A 141 7.00 -32.15 -37.75
C GLU A 141 5.72 -31.33 -37.98
N ARG A 142 4.84 -31.81 -38.87
CA ARG A 142 3.57 -31.14 -39.20
C ARG A 142 2.62 -31.13 -38.01
N ILE A 143 2.66 -32.14 -37.15
CA ILE A 143 1.89 -32.18 -35.91
C ILE A 143 2.48 -31.21 -34.88
N ALA A 144 3.81 -31.20 -34.69
CA ALA A 144 4.48 -30.31 -33.75
C ALA A 144 4.26 -28.83 -34.10
N SER A 145 4.23 -28.48 -35.40
CA SER A 145 3.97 -27.10 -35.84
C SER A 145 2.56 -26.60 -35.48
N LEU A 146 1.57 -27.47 -35.26
CA LEU A 146 0.23 -27.07 -34.82
C LEU A 146 0.22 -26.51 -33.39
N PHE A 147 1.21 -26.87 -32.58
CA PHE A 147 1.38 -26.37 -31.22
C PHE A 147 2.27 -25.12 -31.17
N GLN A 148 2.84 -24.69 -32.30
CA GLN A 148 3.69 -23.52 -32.38
C GLN A 148 2.84 -22.25 -32.52
N GLY A 149 3.08 -21.25 -31.66
CA GLY A 149 2.43 -19.94 -31.79
C GLY A 149 0.97 -19.86 -31.34
N LEU A 150 0.48 -20.84 -30.57
CA LEU A 150 -0.85 -20.80 -29.97
C LEU A 150 -0.93 -19.70 -28.88
N ASP A 151 -1.96 -18.85 -28.95
CA ASP A 151 -2.24 -17.81 -27.94
C ASP A 151 -2.60 -18.39 -26.55
N CYS A 152 -3.05 -19.65 -26.51
CA CYS A 152 -3.33 -20.38 -25.29
C CYS A 152 -2.47 -21.67 -25.27
N PRO A 153 -1.45 -21.77 -24.41
CA PRO A 153 -0.53 -22.89 -24.44
C PRO A 153 -1.21 -24.16 -23.90
N VAL A 154 -1.24 -25.21 -24.74
CA VAL A 154 -1.59 -26.57 -24.30
C VAL A 154 -0.58 -26.99 -23.23
N GLU A 155 -1.08 -27.36 -22.04
CA GLU A 155 -0.21 -27.76 -20.92
C GLU A 155 0.23 -29.22 -21.08
N CYS A 156 -0.65 -30.08 -21.58
CA CYS A 156 -0.37 -31.50 -21.73
C CYS A 156 -0.91 -32.07 -23.04
N VAL A 157 -0.09 -32.86 -23.74
CA VAL A 157 -0.52 -33.70 -24.87
C VAL A 157 -0.38 -35.17 -24.48
N VAL A 158 -1.42 -35.96 -24.69
CA VAL A 158 -1.43 -37.42 -24.47
C VAL A 158 -1.54 -38.09 -25.83
N LEU A 159 -0.49 -38.78 -26.27
CA LEU A 159 -0.44 -39.56 -27.49
C LEU A 159 -0.64 -41.03 -27.16
N ASN A 160 -1.90 -41.45 -27.02
CA ASN A 160 -2.27 -42.83 -26.75
C ASN A 160 -2.33 -43.65 -28.05
N SER A 161 -1.19 -43.73 -28.72
CA SER A 161 -1.01 -44.43 -30.00
C SER A 161 0.32 -45.16 -30.01
N CYS A 162 0.40 -46.26 -30.77
CA CYS A 162 1.59 -47.11 -30.81
C CYS A 162 2.81 -46.34 -31.35
N PHE A 163 3.99 -46.52 -30.74
CA PHE A 163 5.25 -45.93 -31.20
C PHE A 163 5.28 -44.39 -31.30
N SER A 164 4.47 -43.68 -30.51
CA SER A 164 4.33 -42.22 -30.55
C SER A 164 5.47 -41.43 -29.88
N GLU A 165 6.52 -42.08 -29.36
CA GLU A 165 7.64 -41.42 -28.67
C GLU A 165 8.37 -40.37 -29.54
N GLU A 166 8.57 -40.62 -30.84
CA GLU A 166 9.24 -39.66 -31.72
C GLU A 166 8.39 -38.40 -31.93
N THR A 167 7.09 -38.57 -32.13
CA THR A 167 6.12 -37.48 -32.20
C THR A 167 6.06 -36.73 -30.87
N ALA A 168 6.09 -37.44 -29.74
CA ALA A 168 6.11 -36.87 -28.41
C ALA A 168 7.35 -35.99 -28.18
N LYS A 169 8.52 -36.38 -28.70
CA LYS A 169 9.77 -35.58 -28.60
C LYS A 169 9.65 -34.25 -29.33
N LYS A 170 9.08 -34.23 -30.54
CA LYS A 170 8.93 -33.01 -31.34
C LYS A 170 7.86 -32.08 -30.76
N ILE A 171 6.69 -32.60 -30.37
CA ILE A 171 5.67 -31.81 -29.66
C ILE A 171 6.23 -31.29 -28.33
N GLY A 172 7.06 -32.09 -27.67
CA GLY A 172 7.76 -31.73 -26.44
C GLY A 172 8.69 -30.53 -26.57
N GLU A 173 8.96 -29.99 -27.76
CA GLU A 173 9.67 -28.72 -27.92
C GLU A 173 8.76 -27.50 -27.67
N HIS A 174 7.44 -27.68 -27.82
CA HIS A 174 6.42 -26.62 -27.78
C HIS A 174 5.36 -26.80 -26.68
N VAL A 175 5.27 -28.00 -26.08
CA VAL A 175 4.30 -28.34 -25.02
C VAL A 175 5.02 -28.76 -23.74
N ARG A 176 4.48 -28.36 -22.58
CA ARG A 176 5.12 -28.59 -21.27
C ARG A 176 5.19 -30.06 -20.87
N PHE A 177 4.10 -30.80 -21.01
CA PHE A 177 4.03 -32.24 -20.75
C PHE A 177 3.57 -32.98 -22.00
N VAL A 178 4.33 -33.97 -22.45
CA VAL A 178 3.88 -34.86 -23.52
C VAL A 178 4.03 -36.29 -23.07
N ILE A 179 2.93 -37.04 -23.09
CA ILE A 179 2.89 -38.46 -22.79
C ILE A 179 2.82 -39.19 -24.13
N GLY A 180 3.74 -40.11 -24.40
CA GLY A 180 3.72 -40.94 -25.60
C GLY A 180 4.13 -42.38 -25.30
N MET A 181 4.01 -43.27 -26.27
CA MET A 181 4.30 -44.69 -26.14
C MET A 181 5.59 -45.04 -26.88
N ASN A 182 6.53 -45.71 -26.19
CA ASN A 182 7.80 -46.15 -26.79
C ASN A 182 7.66 -47.44 -27.62
N GLN A 183 6.58 -48.21 -27.41
CA GLN A 183 6.31 -49.46 -28.10
C GLN A 183 4.81 -49.64 -28.38
N LYS A 184 4.41 -50.84 -28.82
CA LYS A 184 3.00 -51.19 -29.05
C LYS A 184 2.28 -51.32 -27.70
N ILE A 185 1.14 -50.64 -27.56
CA ILE A 185 0.27 -50.72 -26.38
C ILE A 185 -0.94 -51.61 -26.70
N LEU A 186 -1.44 -52.37 -25.72
CA LEU A 186 -2.68 -53.14 -25.84
C LEU A 186 -3.89 -52.23 -25.58
N ASP A 187 -4.99 -52.44 -26.31
CA ASP A 187 -6.22 -51.64 -26.16
C ASP A 187 -6.71 -51.53 -24.71
N GLU A 188 -6.68 -52.62 -23.93
CA GLU A 188 -7.10 -52.61 -22.53
C GLU A 188 -6.14 -51.78 -21.64
N ASP A 189 -4.84 -51.78 -21.92
CA ASP A 189 -3.87 -50.97 -21.17
C ASP A 189 -3.98 -49.49 -21.56
N ALA A 190 -4.24 -49.19 -22.83
CA ALA A 190 -4.50 -47.83 -23.32
C ALA A 190 -5.75 -47.23 -22.65
N ILE A 191 -6.85 -48.00 -22.60
CA ILE A 191 -8.09 -47.59 -21.93
C ILE A 191 -7.86 -47.38 -20.43
N LYS A 192 -7.19 -48.32 -19.75
CA LYS A 192 -6.89 -48.21 -18.32
C LYS A 192 -6.04 -46.99 -18.01
N PHE A 193 -4.97 -46.76 -18.79
CA PHE A 193 -4.11 -45.59 -18.62
C PHE A 193 -4.92 -44.30 -18.65
N SER A 194 -5.68 -44.08 -19.72
CA SER A 194 -6.51 -42.87 -19.89
C SER A 194 -7.52 -42.72 -18.76
N THR A 195 -8.22 -43.79 -18.41
CA THR A 195 -9.22 -43.81 -17.34
C THR A 195 -8.63 -43.35 -16.02
N TYR A 196 -7.52 -43.95 -15.58
CA TYR A 196 -6.88 -43.59 -14.31
C TYR A 196 -6.15 -42.25 -14.35
N PHE A 197 -5.65 -41.83 -15.52
CA PHE A 197 -5.04 -40.52 -15.72
C PHE A 197 -6.07 -39.40 -15.50
N TYR A 198 -7.21 -39.48 -16.20
CA TYR A 198 -8.27 -38.50 -16.08
C TYR A 198 -8.99 -38.59 -14.72
N LEU A 199 -9.14 -39.78 -14.14
CA LEU A 199 -9.63 -39.92 -12.77
C LEU A 199 -8.71 -39.21 -11.78
N ALA A 200 -7.39 -39.40 -11.87
CA ALA A 200 -6.43 -38.74 -11.01
C ALA A 200 -6.44 -37.21 -11.19
N LEU A 201 -6.56 -36.71 -12.43
CA LEU A 201 -6.76 -35.28 -12.69
C LEU A 201 -8.08 -34.77 -12.10
N GLY A 202 -9.18 -35.52 -12.25
CA GLY A 202 -10.48 -35.21 -11.66
C GLY A 202 -10.45 -35.15 -10.13
N THR A 203 -9.55 -35.89 -9.48
CA THR A 203 -9.33 -35.77 -8.02
C THR A 203 -8.44 -34.59 -7.61
N GLY A 204 -7.91 -33.80 -8.56
CA GLY A 204 -7.05 -32.64 -8.30
C GLY A 204 -5.54 -32.94 -8.32
N SER A 205 -5.12 -34.10 -8.85
CA SER A 205 -3.70 -34.43 -9.00
C SER A 205 -3.04 -33.56 -10.07
N SER A 206 -1.74 -33.26 -9.94
CA SER A 206 -0.95 -32.65 -11.03
C SER A 206 -0.79 -33.63 -12.20
N VAL A 207 -0.46 -33.13 -13.41
CA VAL A 207 -0.21 -33.98 -14.60
C VAL A 207 0.83 -35.07 -14.30
N THR A 208 1.93 -34.73 -13.62
CA THR A 208 2.96 -35.71 -13.23
C THR A 208 2.44 -36.76 -12.26
N SER A 209 1.67 -36.36 -11.24
CA SER A 209 1.10 -37.31 -10.28
C SER A 209 0.02 -38.17 -10.91
N ALA A 210 -0.78 -37.61 -11.83
CA ALA A 210 -1.78 -38.34 -12.59
C ALA A 210 -1.13 -39.36 -13.53
N PHE A 211 -0.04 -38.99 -14.20
CA PHE A 211 0.77 -39.90 -15.02
C PHE A 211 1.29 -41.09 -14.21
N GLU A 212 1.92 -40.83 -13.06
CA GLU A 212 2.47 -41.89 -12.19
C GLU A 212 1.38 -42.84 -11.68
N LYS A 213 0.23 -42.27 -11.28
CA LYS A 213 -0.93 -43.08 -10.86
C LYS A 213 -1.45 -43.94 -12.02
N ALA A 214 -1.66 -43.37 -13.20
CA ALA A 214 -2.13 -44.10 -14.37
C ALA A 214 -1.16 -45.21 -14.80
N ARG A 215 0.14 -44.91 -14.80
CA ARG A 215 1.21 -45.86 -15.12
C ARG A 215 1.26 -47.05 -14.16
N SER A 216 0.87 -46.86 -12.89
CA SER A 216 0.80 -47.97 -11.93
C SER A 216 -0.34 -48.96 -12.18
N GLN A 217 -1.31 -48.63 -13.05
CA GLN A 217 -2.53 -49.41 -13.26
C GLN A 217 -2.54 -50.24 -14.56
N ILE A 218 -1.51 -50.08 -15.40
CA ILE A 218 -1.34 -50.84 -16.65
C ILE A 218 -0.42 -52.04 -16.44
N SER A 219 -0.54 -53.04 -17.30
CA SER A 219 0.17 -54.31 -17.17
C SER A 219 1.68 -54.18 -17.36
N ASP A 220 2.12 -53.28 -18.26
CA ASP A 220 3.53 -52.95 -18.46
C ASP A 220 3.79 -51.45 -18.16
N PRO A 221 4.31 -51.13 -16.96
CA PRO A 221 4.60 -49.76 -16.55
C PRO A 221 5.70 -49.07 -17.38
N SER A 222 6.45 -49.81 -18.22
CA SER A 222 7.51 -49.24 -19.05
C SER A 222 7.01 -48.62 -20.37
N LEU A 223 5.72 -48.80 -20.69
CA LEU A 223 5.06 -48.36 -21.93
C LEU A 223 4.97 -46.84 -22.10
N PRO A 224 4.27 -46.08 -21.23
CA PRO A 224 4.12 -44.65 -21.43
C PRO A 224 5.40 -43.94 -20.96
N VAL A 225 5.97 -43.16 -21.87
CA VAL A 225 7.08 -42.25 -21.59
C VAL A 225 6.51 -40.84 -21.46
N SER A 226 6.75 -40.21 -20.31
CA SER A 226 6.47 -38.78 -20.12
C SER A 226 7.70 -37.96 -20.47
N LEU A 227 7.56 -37.05 -21.41
CA LEU A 227 8.53 -36.02 -21.76
C LEU A 227 8.11 -34.71 -21.11
N LEU A 228 9.00 -34.17 -20.27
CA LEU A 228 8.83 -32.86 -19.67
C LEU A 228 9.68 -31.85 -20.45
N ASN A 229 9.07 -30.78 -20.94
CA ASN A 229 9.81 -29.63 -21.46
C ASN A 229 10.05 -28.60 -20.35
N PRO A 230 11.28 -28.50 -19.83
CA PRO A 230 11.60 -27.55 -18.77
C PRO A 230 11.74 -26.10 -19.26
N LYS A 231 11.72 -25.84 -20.58
CA LYS A 231 11.79 -24.47 -21.14
C LYS A 231 10.44 -23.75 -21.03
N ILE A 232 9.33 -24.49 -20.92
CA ILE A 232 7.97 -23.95 -20.86
C ILE A 232 7.55 -23.86 -19.39
N GLN A 233 7.46 -22.63 -18.89
CA GLN A 233 7.19 -22.39 -17.47
C GLN A 233 5.75 -22.81 -17.09
N PRO A 234 5.53 -23.38 -15.89
CA PRO A 234 4.18 -23.46 -15.31
C PRO A 234 3.53 -22.07 -15.25
N LEU A 235 2.21 -22.00 -15.49
CA LEU A 235 1.42 -20.93 -14.87
C LEU A 235 1.64 -21.00 -13.34
N PRO A 236 2.07 -19.91 -12.69
CA PRO A 236 2.40 -19.94 -11.27
C PRO A 236 1.12 -20.19 -10.45
N TYR A 237 0.98 -21.42 -9.93
CA TYR A 237 -0.04 -21.75 -8.95
C TYR A 237 0.49 -21.40 -7.55
N TYR A 238 0.06 -20.26 -7.00
CA TYR A 238 0.42 -19.84 -5.64
C TYR A 238 -0.35 -20.66 -4.60
N GLU A 239 0.34 -21.48 -3.81
CA GLU A 239 -0.30 -22.10 -2.65
C GLU A 239 -0.62 -21.03 -1.58
N PRO A 240 -1.83 -21.02 -0.99
CA PRO A 240 -2.27 -19.98 -0.05
C PRO A 240 -1.33 -19.74 1.13
N ARG A 241 -0.63 -20.78 1.61
CA ARG A 241 0.32 -20.68 2.72
C ARG A 241 1.48 -19.71 2.46
N TRP A 242 1.94 -19.61 1.22
CA TRP A 242 3.04 -18.73 0.86
C TRP A 242 2.62 -17.27 0.80
N ILE A 243 1.38 -17.01 0.39
CA ILE A 243 0.79 -15.66 0.39
C ILE A 243 0.57 -15.17 1.82
N MET A 244 0.09 -16.03 2.72
CA MET A 244 -0.05 -15.66 4.13
C MET A 244 1.31 -15.34 4.76
N LEU A 245 2.33 -16.17 4.47
CA LEU A 245 3.67 -15.94 4.98
C LEU A 245 4.26 -14.63 4.46
N SER A 246 4.13 -14.34 3.16
CA SER A 246 4.66 -13.10 2.57
C SER A 246 3.91 -11.86 3.06
N SER A 247 2.58 -11.93 3.24
CA SER A 247 1.82 -10.84 3.86
C SER A 247 2.25 -10.58 5.31
N PHE A 248 2.49 -11.64 6.10
CA PHE A 248 2.96 -11.49 7.47
C PHE A 248 4.36 -10.90 7.55
N THR A 249 5.31 -11.38 6.74
CA THR A 249 6.67 -10.83 6.72
C THR A 249 6.71 -9.39 6.22
N SER A 250 5.90 -9.05 5.21
CA SER A 250 5.76 -7.66 4.74
C SER A 250 5.20 -6.74 5.81
N ALA A 251 4.18 -7.19 6.55
CA ALA A 251 3.59 -6.43 7.65
C ALA A 251 4.62 -6.22 8.77
N LEU A 252 5.34 -7.27 9.18
CA LEU A 252 6.39 -7.20 10.19
C LEU A 252 7.50 -6.21 9.77
N PHE A 253 7.93 -6.27 8.52
CA PHE A 253 8.94 -5.36 7.99
C PHE A 253 8.51 -3.89 8.06
N VAL A 254 7.28 -3.58 7.65
CA VAL A 254 6.75 -2.21 7.74
C VAL A 254 6.59 -1.75 9.19
N ILE A 255 6.15 -2.63 10.10
CA ILE A 255 6.09 -2.34 11.54
C ILE A 255 7.49 -1.98 12.06
N LEU A 256 8.53 -2.74 11.69
CA LEU A 256 9.90 -2.44 12.09
C LEU A 256 10.38 -1.08 11.56
N ILE A 257 10.19 -0.79 10.27
CA ILE A 257 10.55 0.54 9.71
C ILE A 257 9.84 1.66 10.48
N ARG A 258 8.57 1.46 10.81
CA ARG A 258 7.78 2.42 11.59
C ARG A 258 8.37 2.63 12.98
N LEU A 259 8.68 1.58 13.73
CA LEU A 259 9.26 1.67 15.08
C LEU A 259 10.58 2.47 15.12
N PHE A 260 11.37 2.43 14.04
CA PHE A 260 12.60 3.21 13.90
C PHE A 260 12.40 4.62 13.29
N GLY A 261 11.16 5.07 13.10
CA GLY A 261 10.86 6.41 12.58
C GLY A 261 10.98 6.58 11.06
N GLY A 262 11.22 5.51 10.30
CA GLY A 262 11.47 5.59 8.85
C GLY A 262 10.28 6.11 8.03
N LEU A 263 9.06 6.04 8.57
CA LEU A 263 7.83 6.55 7.93
C LEU A 263 7.29 7.85 8.55
N GLN A 264 7.93 8.36 9.61
CA GLN A 264 7.39 9.47 10.41
C GLN A 264 7.18 10.73 9.58
N GLY A 265 8.19 11.16 8.81
CA GLY A 265 8.11 12.42 8.05
C GLY A 265 6.96 12.44 7.03
N ILE A 266 6.72 11.31 6.34
CA ILE A 266 5.65 11.20 5.35
C ILE A 266 4.28 11.18 6.03
N GLU A 267 4.16 10.48 7.16
CA GLU A 267 2.90 10.42 7.92
C GLU A 267 2.54 11.79 8.53
N LEU A 268 3.53 12.55 9.01
CA LEU A 268 3.33 13.93 9.47
C LEU A 268 2.94 14.87 8.33
N GLY A 269 3.57 14.74 7.15
CA GLY A 269 3.16 15.48 5.96
C GLY A 269 1.73 15.14 5.52
N PHE A 270 1.30 13.88 5.67
CA PHE A 270 -0.08 13.48 5.41
C PHE A 270 -1.06 14.07 6.44
N LEU A 271 -0.70 14.12 7.72
CA LEU A 271 -1.47 14.83 8.75
C LEU A 271 -1.63 16.31 8.38
N ASP A 272 -0.58 16.98 7.92
CA ASP A 272 -0.65 18.38 7.53
C ASP A 272 -1.58 18.63 6.34
N TYR A 273 -1.53 17.71 5.37
CA TYR A 273 -2.46 17.70 4.25
C TYR A 273 -3.91 17.55 4.74
N LEU A 274 -4.19 16.60 5.63
CA LEU A 274 -5.53 16.40 6.19
C LEU A 274 -6.03 17.64 6.92
N GLN A 275 -5.18 18.25 7.75
CA GLN A 275 -5.50 19.48 8.48
C GLN A 275 -5.81 20.66 7.55
N SER A 276 -5.05 20.82 6.47
CA SER A 276 -5.25 21.92 5.53
C SER A 276 -6.42 21.69 4.56
N SER A 277 -6.93 20.46 4.43
CA SER A 277 -7.90 20.10 3.39
C SER A 277 -9.36 20.52 3.65
N TRP A 278 -9.76 20.81 4.89
CA TRP A 278 -11.14 21.13 5.26
C TRP A 278 -11.27 22.49 5.93
N SER A 279 -12.27 23.26 5.49
CA SER A 279 -12.55 24.58 6.07
C SER A 279 -13.55 24.49 7.22
N ASN A 280 -13.26 25.20 8.30
CA ASN A 280 -14.13 25.30 9.46
C ASN A 280 -14.59 26.76 9.60
N PRO A 281 -15.82 27.03 10.07
CA PRO A 281 -16.29 28.39 10.33
C PRO A 281 -15.38 29.07 11.37
N ARG A 282 -15.48 30.40 11.51
CA ARG A 282 -14.75 31.13 12.55
C ARG A 282 -15.34 30.81 13.93
N ASP A 283 -14.55 31.03 14.98
CA ASP A 283 -14.98 30.87 16.37
C ASP A 283 -15.45 32.22 16.93
N ASP A 284 -16.77 32.37 17.09
CA ASP A 284 -17.39 33.61 17.55
C ASP A 284 -17.16 33.87 19.05
N ARG A 285 -16.61 32.90 19.80
CA ARG A 285 -16.24 33.07 21.22
C ARG A 285 -14.88 33.76 21.39
N ILE A 286 -14.19 34.05 20.30
CA ILE A 286 -12.85 34.66 20.31
C ILE A 286 -12.89 35.92 19.45
N LEU A 287 -12.23 36.97 19.92
CA LEU A 287 -11.96 38.19 19.16
C LEU A 287 -10.46 38.49 19.26
N ILE A 288 -9.83 38.82 18.13
CA ILE A 288 -8.40 39.12 18.09
C ILE A 288 -8.22 40.62 17.84
N VAL A 289 -7.46 41.28 18.71
CA VAL A 289 -6.99 42.65 18.52
C VAL A 289 -5.50 42.61 18.19
N GLN A 290 -5.15 43.04 16.99
CA GLN A 290 -3.77 43.02 16.50
C GLN A 290 -3.15 44.42 16.46
N ALA A 291 -1.96 44.57 17.04
CA ALA A 291 -1.10 45.71 16.78
C ALA A 291 -0.29 45.48 15.51
N THR A 292 -0.57 46.30 14.50
CA THR A 292 0.13 46.28 13.22
C THR A 292 1.29 47.29 13.21
N ASN A 293 2.14 47.21 12.17
CA ASN A 293 3.15 48.25 11.92
C ASN A 293 2.56 49.67 11.83
N GLY A 294 1.32 49.80 11.34
CA GLY A 294 0.62 51.08 11.27
C GLY A 294 0.29 51.63 12.66
N ASP A 295 -0.24 50.77 13.54
CA ASP A 295 -0.59 51.16 14.91
C ASP A 295 0.65 51.60 15.72
N ILE A 296 1.78 50.94 15.50
CA ILE A 296 3.04 51.25 16.21
C ILE A 296 3.63 52.58 15.73
N ARG A 297 3.57 52.85 14.42
CA ARG A 297 3.97 54.14 13.86
C ARG A 297 3.10 55.29 14.36
N LEU A 298 1.78 55.09 14.45
CA LEU A 298 0.85 56.10 14.95
C LEU A 298 1.16 56.48 16.40
N GLN A 299 1.52 55.52 17.26
CA GLN A 299 1.94 55.80 18.63
C GLN A 299 3.22 56.66 18.68
N GLN A 300 4.20 56.36 17.83
CA GLN A 300 5.42 57.15 17.71
C GLN A 300 5.15 58.56 17.18
N GLU A 301 4.26 58.70 16.20
CA GLU A 301 3.83 60.00 15.65
C GLU A 301 3.09 60.86 16.70
N ARG A 302 2.39 60.23 17.65
CA ARG A 302 1.79 60.90 18.83
C ARG A 302 2.80 61.28 19.92
N GLY A 303 4.07 60.92 19.75
CA GLY A 303 5.12 61.16 20.74
C GLY A 303 5.01 60.27 21.98
N GLU A 304 4.30 59.14 21.89
CA GLU A 304 4.17 58.20 23.01
C GLU A 304 5.48 57.45 23.24
N ALA A 305 5.80 57.15 24.50
CA ALA A 305 6.95 56.33 24.87
C ALA A 305 6.66 54.85 24.52
N VAL A 306 6.94 54.46 23.28
CA VAL A 306 6.75 53.09 22.80
C VAL A 306 7.95 52.25 23.21
N VAL A 307 7.75 51.33 24.15
CA VAL A 307 8.71 50.26 24.47
C VAL A 307 8.15 48.95 23.91
N GLY A 308 8.85 48.35 22.95
CA GLY A 308 8.37 47.15 22.26
C GLY A 308 7.23 47.47 21.29
N SER A 309 6.03 46.95 21.56
CA SER A 309 4.89 47.01 20.63
C SER A 309 3.74 47.93 21.07
N PHE A 310 3.72 48.34 22.34
CA PHE A 310 2.67 49.20 22.89
C PHE A 310 3.27 50.22 23.86
N SER A 311 2.80 51.47 23.78
CA SER A 311 2.96 52.42 24.88
C SER A 311 2.01 52.06 26.02
N ASN A 312 2.35 52.43 27.26
CA ASN A 312 1.44 52.23 28.39
C ASN A 312 0.13 53.02 28.21
N THR A 313 0.17 54.21 27.60
CA THR A 313 -1.01 55.04 27.30
C THR A 313 -1.97 54.35 26.33
N THR A 314 -1.45 53.86 25.20
CA THR A 314 -2.28 53.15 24.22
C THR A 314 -2.83 51.85 24.80
N LEU A 315 -2.03 51.12 25.57
CA LEU A 315 -2.48 49.89 26.23
C LEU A 315 -3.58 50.16 27.27
N ALA A 316 -3.43 51.20 28.11
CA ALA A 316 -4.44 51.58 29.10
C ALA A 316 -5.76 52.00 28.44
N ASN A 317 -5.69 52.75 27.33
CA ASN A 317 -6.88 53.14 26.56
C ASN A 317 -7.56 51.95 25.89
N LEU A 318 -6.77 51.08 25.25
CA LEU A 318 -7.28 49.88 24.59
C LEU A 318 -7.98 48.97 25.60
N LEU A 319 -7.29 48.64 26.70
CA LEU A 319 -7.85 47.77 27.73
C LEU A 319 -9.04 48.42 28.44
N GLY A 320 -9.01 49.74 28.67
CA GLY A 320 -10.17 50.47 29.19
C GLY A 320 -11.39 50.35 28.30
N SER A 321 -11.22 50.52 26.98
CA SER A 321 -12.28 50.33 25.99
C SER A 321 -12.82 48.91 26.00
N LEU A 322 -11.94 47.91 25.93
CA LEU A 322 -12.33 46.48 25.96
C LEU A 322 -13.04 46.12 27.27
N GLN A 323 -12.54 46.58 28.41
CA GLN A 323 -13.15 46.33 29.72
C GLN A 323 -14.57 46.91 29.84
N SER A 324 -14.87 48.01 29.16
CA SER A 324 -16.22 48.60 29.16
C SER A 324 -17.27 47.71 28.48
N LEU A 325 -16.84 46.81 27.58
CA LEU A 325 -17.70 45.85 26.86
C LEU A 325 -17.88 44.52 27.61
N GLY A 326 -17.26 44.36 28.78
CA GLY A 326 -17.42 43.21 29.68
C GLY A 326 -16.93 41.85 29.14
N PRO A 327 -15.72 41.72 28.56
CA PRO A 327 -15.22 40.45 28.04
C PRO A 327 -15.04 39.39 29.13
N ALA A 328 -15.32 38.13 28.79
CA ALA A 328 -15.15 36.98 29.69
C ALA A 328 -13.69 36.83 30.15
N ALA A 329 -12.75 37.06 29.23
CA ALA A 329 -11.32 37.13 29.49
C ALA A 329 -10.63 38.00 28.45
N ILE A 330 -9.57 38.70 28.86
CA ILE A 330 -8.66 39.45 28.00
C ILE A 330 -7.27 38.82 28.17
N GLY A 331 -6.73 38.26 27.09
CA GLY A 331 -5.38 37.74 27.04
C GLY A 331 -4.44 38.72 26.35
N LEU A 332 -3.36 39.08 27.04
CA LEU A 332 -2.28 39.91 26.52
C LEU A 332 -1.11 39.01 26.08
N ASP A 333 -1.08 38.66 24.79
CA ASP A 333 0.03 37.93 24.17
C ASP A 333 1.15 38.91 23.76
N ILE A 334 1.67 39.60 24.77
CA ILE A 334 2.71 40.62 24.64
C ILE A 334 3.63 40.50 25.86
N TYR A 335 4.91 40.28 25.62
CA TYR A 335 5.91 40.29 26.69
C TYR A 335 6.16 41.71 27.20
N ARG A 336 6.16 41.87 28.53
CA ARG A 336 6.45 43.15 29.20
C ARG A 336 7.71 43.02 30.04
N GLU A 337 8.72 43.82 29.70
CA GLU A 337 10.03 43.77 30.36
C GLU A 337 10.21 44.88 31.42
N ASN A 338 9.41 45.94 31.38
CA ASN A 338 9.53 47.09 32.28
C ASN A 338 8.36 47.16 33.27
N PRO A 339 8.65 47.39 34.57
CA PRO A 339 7.63 47.56 35.60
C PRO A 339 6.88 48.88 35.40
N LEU A 340 5.64 48.94 35.87
CA LEU A 340 4.86 50.18 35.90
C LEU A 340 5.45 51.19 36.89
N ASN A 341 5.42 52.47 36.52
CA ASN A 341 5.80 53.57 37.38
C ASN A 341 4.56 54.21 38.00
N SER A 342 4.32 53.94 39.28
CA SER A 342 3.16 54.46 40.02
C SER A 342 3.07 56.00 40.09
N ALA A 343 4.12 56.73 39.70
CA ALA A 343 4.11 58.20 39.61
C ALA A 343 3.44 58.72 38.33
N ILE A 344 3.14 57.85 37.34
CA ILE A 344 2.49 58.20 36.08
C ILE A 344 1.02 57.77 36.16
N ASP A 345 0.09 58.69 35.91
CA ASP A 345 -1.36 58.44 36.04
C ASP A 345 -1.85 57.28 35.14
N GLU A 346 -1.32 57.19 33.91
CA GLU A 346 -1.67 56.10 32.98
C GLU A 346 -1.20 54.73 33.48
N ASP A 347 0.00 54.67 34.09
CA ASP A 347 0.53 53.44 34.66
C ASP A 347 -0.30 53.00 35.88
N LYS A 348 -0.80 53.95 36.67
CA LYS A 348 -1.72 53.67 37.78
C LYS A 348 -3.04 53.08 37.28
N ARG A 349 -3.62 53.66 36.24
CA ARG A 349 -4.84 53.12 35.59
C ARG A 349 -4.61 51.72 35.03
N LEU A 350 -3.44 51.49 34.42
CA LEU A 350 -3.07 50.20 33.86
C LEU A 350 -2.89 49.14 34.96
N GLN A 351 -2.28 49.50 36.11
CA GLN A 351 -2.17 48.65 37.28
C GLN A 351 -3.54 48.22 37.83
N GLU A 352 -4.52 49.15 37.88
CA GLU A 352 -5.89 48.84 38.28
C GLU A 352 -6.57 47.86 37.31
N ILE A 353 -6.33 48.00 36.01
CA ILE A 353 -6.85 47.09 34.99
C ILE A 353 -6.22 45.69 35.14
N PHE A 354 -4.91 45.59 35.35
CA PHE A 354 -4.24 44.30 35.57
C PHE A 354 -4.66 43.59 36.86
N GLY A 355 -5.11 44.35 37.86
CA GLY A 355 -5.71 43.78 39.07
C GLY A 355 -7.05 43.09 38.86
N ARG A 356 -7.73 43.30 37.72
CA ARG A 356 -9.01 42.65 37.43
C ARG A 356 -8.79 41.19 37.05
N SER A 357 -9.63 40.30 37.59
CA SER A 357 -9.52 38.85 37.42
C SER A 357 -9.75 38.32 35.99
N ASN A 358 -10.06 39.19 35.03
CA ASN A 358 -10.29 38.85 33.64
C ASN A 358 -9.12 39.26 32.73
N VAL A 359 -7.97 39.70 33.25
CA VAL A 359 -6.81 40.10 32.44
C VAL A 359 -5.64 39.16 32.67
N PHE A 360 -5.19 38.50 31.61
CA PHE A 360 -4.14 37.48 31.67
C PHE A 360 -2.94 37.90 30.84
N GLY A 361 -1.74 37.62 31.35
CA GLY A 361 -0.47 37.91 30.69
C GLY A 361 0.30 36.66 30.32
N VAL A 362 1.33 36.85 29.49
CA VAL A 362 2.24 35.79 29.06
C VAL A 362 3.59 35.86 29.78
N CYS A 363 4.23 34.71 29.95
CA CYS A 363 5.67 34.60 30.20
C CYS A 363 6.27 33.48 29.32
N LYS A 364 7.60 33.41 29.25
CA LYS A 364 8.31 32.39 28.47
C LYS A 364 9.12 31.50 29.40
N LEU A 365 8.91 30.19 29.30
CA LEU A 365 9.67 29.20 30.06
C LEU A 365 11.17 29.24 29.68
N PRO A 366 12.07 28.92 30.62
CA PRO A 366 13.49 28.88 30.34
C PRO A 366 13.83 27.76 29.34
N GLU A 367 14.44 28.14 28.21
CA GLU A 367 14.96 27.20 27.22
C GLU A 367 16.37 26.73 27.60
N ILE A 368 16.59 25.41 27.59
CA ILE A 368 17.90 24.81 27.89
C ILE A 368 18.51 24.38 26.55
N GLU A 369 19.55 25.07 26.09
CA GLU A 369 20.40 24.55 25.02
C GLU A 369 21.40 23.54 25.63
N GLU A 370 21.45 22.32 25.08
CA GLU A 370 22.54 21.38 25.36
C GLU A 370 23.83 21.91 24.71
N GLY A 371 24.59 22.72 25.46
CA GLY A 371 25.94 23.16 25.10
C GLY A 371 26.91 21.98 24.96
N GLY A 372 27.73 22.03 23.91
CA GLY A 372 28.48 20.88 23.39
C GLY A 372 29.56 20.26 24.28
N ILE A 373 30.02 19.06 23.86
CA ILE A 373 31.18 18.23 24.26
C ILE A 373 31.37 17.92 25.76
N ASN A 374 31.13 18.86 26.68
CA ASN A 374 31.18 18.66 28.12
C ASN A 374 29.79 18.93 28.73
N GLN A 375 29.08 17.84 29.02
CA GLN A 375 27.71 17.74 29.57
C GLN A 375 27.42 18.48 30.91
N THR A 376 28.30 19.35 31.39
CA THR A 376 28.19 20.02 32.69
C THR A 376 27.84 21.50 32.62
N ASP A 377 27.85 22.13 31.45
CA ASP A 377 27.53 23.55 31.29
C ASP A 377 26.15 23.72 30.63
N ARG A 378 25.09 23.72 31.46
CA ARG A 378 23.72 24.04 31.04
C ARG A 378 23.53 25.55 31.10
N THR A 379 23.66 26.23 29.96
CA THR A 379 23.34 27.66 29.87
C THR A 379 21.86 27.84 29.54
N VAL A 380 21.12 28.54 30.43
CA VAL A 380 19.76 29.02 30.15
C VAL A 380 19.88 30.16 29.15
N THR A 381 19.37 30.00 27.93
CA THR A 381 19.64 30.93 26.82
C THR A 381 18.53 31.96 26.61
N LEU A 382 17.28 31.65 26.98
CA LEU A 382 16.16 32.56 26.77
C LEU A 382 15.01 32.28 27.75
N SER A 383 14.76 33.20 28.68
CA SER A 383 13.63 33.22 29.61
C SER A 383 13.09 34.64 29.63
N VAL A 384 11.78 34.83 29.44
CA VAL A 384 11.16 36.15 29.55
C VAL A 384 10.33 36.14 30.83
N PRO A 385 10.73 36.91 31.85
CA PRO A 385 10.08 36.89 33.15
C PRO A 385 8.62 37.34 33.03
N PRO A 386 7.76 36.92 33.96
CA PRO A 386 6.40 37.45 34.07
C PRO A 386 6.43 38.97 34.23
N ALA A 387 5.42 39.65 33.66
CA ALA A 387 5.19 41.05 33.96
C ALA A 387 4.94 41.20 35.47
N SER A 388 5.79 41.95 36.18
CA SER A 388 5.69 42.15 37.64
C SER A 388 4.36 42.74 38.10
N ASP A 389 3.63 43.35 37.16
CA ASP A 389 2.43 44.13 37.42
C ASP A 389 1.14 43.30 37.34
N ILE A 390 1.20 42.08 36.79
CA ILE A 390 0.06 41.15 36.67
C ILE A 390 0.19 40.08 37.78
N PRO A 391 -0.89 39.74 38.51
CA PRO A 391 -0.85 38.69 39.52
C PRO A 391 -0.42 37.33 38.95
N GLU A 392 0.43 36.59 39.65
CA GLU A 392 1.02 35.32 39.18
C GLU A 392 -0.02 34.28 38.72
N ASN A 393 -1.18 34.22 39.38
CA ASN A 393 -2.26 33.29 39.02
C ASN A 393 -2.92 33.62 37.66
N GLN A 394 -2.73 34.84 37.16
CA GLN A 394 -3.20 35.34 35.87
C GLN A 394 -2.12 35.30 34.79
N ILE A 395 -0.97 34.67 35.07
CA ILE A 395 0.11 34.49 34.10
C ILE A 395 0.13 33.04 33.63
N GLY A 396 0.22 32.86 32.31
CA GLY A 396 0.42 31.57 31.68
C GLY A 396 1.59 31.63 30.70
N PHE A 397 2.23 30.49 30.44
CA PHE A 397 3.34 30.46 29.48
C PHE A 397 2.82 30.42 28.04
N SER A 398 3.49 31.11 27.10
CA SER A 398 3.12 31.12 25.67
C SER A 398 4.00 30.23 24.79
N ASP A 399 4.84 29.39 25.41
CA ASP A 399 5.76 28.47 24.74
C ASP A 399 5.06 27.52 23.76
N VAL A 400 5.74 27.30 22.63
CA VAL A 400 5.24 26.50 21.52
C VAL A 400 6.12 25.26 21.34
N SER A 401 5.50 24.10 21.16
CA SER A 401 6.21 22.85 20.86
C SER A 401 6.44 22.73 19.35
N VAL A 402 7.69 22.93 18.94
CA VAL A 402 8.11 22.86 17.53
C VAL A 402 8.63 21.46 17.21
N ASP A 403 8.20 20.89 16.08
CA ASP A 403 8.73 19.61 15.59
C ASP A 403 10.09 19.80 14.89
N LYS A 404 10.81 18.69 14.67
CA LYS A 404 12.14 18.72 14.01
C LYS A 404 12.15 19.36 12.63
N ASP A 405 11.01 19.37 11.95
CA ASP A 405 10.80 19.99 10.64
C ASP A 405 10.29 21.44 10.75
N THR A 406 10.39 22.06 11.93
CA THR A 406 9.99 23.43 12.27
C THR A 406 8.49 23.70 12.29
N VAL A 407 7.65 22.70 12.01
CA VAL A 407 6.19 22.87 11.96
C VAL A 407 5.59 22.64 13.35
N VAL A 408 4.67 23.51 13.74
CA VAL A 408 3.95 23.41 15.00
C VAL A 408 2.72 22.52 14.83
N ARG A 409 2.76 21.33 15.43
CA ARG A 409 1.65 20.36 15.43
C ARG A 409 1.17 19.98 16.83
N ARG A 410 1.90 20.41 17.86
CA ARG A 410 1.67 20.05 19.25
C ARG A 410 1.37 21.29 20.08
N HIS A 411 0.48 21.15 21.04
CA HIS A 411 0.11 22.17 22.00
C HIS A 411 0.56 21.73 23.40
N LEU A 412 1.44 22.52 24.00
CA LEU A 412 1.86 22.36 25.39
C LEU A 412 0.84 23.04 26.30
N LEU A 413 0.21 22.27 27.18
CA LEU A 413 -0.83 22.72 28.12
C LEU A 413 -0.29 23.00 29.52
N GLY A 414 0.74 22.25 29.94
CA GLY A 414 1.36 22.43 31.24
C GLY A 414 2.79 21.92 31.25
N GLY A 415 3.68 22.61 31.95
CA GLY A 415 5.09 22.26 32.09
C GLY A 415 5.40 21.75 33.49
N PHE A 416 6.13 20.62 33.60
CA PHE A 416 6.53 20.05 34.90
C PHE A 416 8.01 20.30 35.26
N ALA A 417 8.69 21.17 34.52
CA ALA A 417 10.10 21.48 34.75
C ALA A 417 10.25 22.51 35.89
N GLU A 418 9.81 22.15 37.09
CA GLU A 418 9.99 22.95 38.31
C GLU A 418 11.46 22.99 38.76
N GLU A 419 12.24 21.92 38.50
CA GLU A 419 13.61 21.77 39.02
C GLU A 419 14.67 22.68 38.40
N ILE A 420 14.37 23.40 37.31
CA ILE A 420 15.36 24.17 36.53
C ILE A 420 15.10 25.68 36.58
N ARG A 421 14.11 26.13 37.35
CA ARG A 421 13.69 27.54 37.37
C ARG A 421 14.47 28.33 38.41
N GLY A 422 15.15 29.39 37.98
CA GLY A 422 15.68 30.43 38.85
C GLY A 422 14.57 31.33 39.41
N GLU A 423 14.90 32.15 40.40
CA GLU A 423 13.94 33.03 41.09
C GLU A 423 13.20 34.00 40.15
N LYS A 424 13.86 34.46 39.08
CA LYS A 424 13.31 35.41 38.10
C LYS A 424 12.65 34.75 36.89
N ASP A 425 12.62 33.42 36.80
CA ASP A 425 12.08 32.73 35.63
C ASP A 425 10.54 32.67 35.62
N CYS A 426 9.98 32.33 34.46
CA CYS A 426 8.55 32.04 34.33
C CYS A 426 8.17 30.79 35.15
N HIS A 427 7.42 31.01 36.24
CA HIS A 427 6.91 29.94 37.12
C HIS A 427 5.51 29.45 36.74
N ALA A 428 4.99 29.85 35.59
CA ALA A 428 3.69 29.40 35.13
C ALA A 428 3.68 27.88 34.92
N ASN A 429 2.69 27.21 35.51
CA ASN A 429 2.49 25.75 35.39
C ASN A 429 1.50 25.38 34.27
N GLU A 430 0.70 26.35 33.82
CA GLU A 430 -0.31 26.20 32.79
C GLU A 430 -0.01 27.13 31.62
N SER A 431 -0.38 26.69 30.41
CA SER A 431 -0.26 27.53 29.23
C SER A 431 -1.22 28.72 29.30
N PHE A 432 -0.83 29.81 28.65
CA PHE A 432 -1.64 31.01 28.50
C PHE A 432 -3.02 30.71 27.90
N SER A 433 -3.05 29.88 26.86
CA SER A 433 -4.30 29.43 26.23
C SER A 433 -5.22 28.68 27.21
N LEU A 434 -4.68 27.84 28.10
CA LEU A 434 -5.45 27.10 29.09
C LEU A 434 -6.01 28.02 30.18
N LYS A 435 -5.21 28.98 30.66
CA LYS A 435 -5.64 30.00 31.63
C LYS A 435 -6.87 30.77 31.14
N LEU A 436 -6.83 31.25 29.90
CA LEU A 436 -7.93 31.98 29.28
C LEU A 436 -9.20 31.14 29.17
N VAL A 437 -9.06 29.88 28.74
CA VAL A 437 -10.18 28.96 28.60
C VAL A 437 -10.81 28.65 29.96
N ASN A 438 -10.00 28.38 30.99
CA ASN A 438 -10.51 28.12 32.33
C ASN A 438 -11.22 29.33 32.94
N GLN A 439 -10.73 30.56 32.68
CA GLN A 439 -11.44 31.77 33.07
C GLN A 439 -12.78 31.92 32.33
N TYR A 440 -12.81 31.65 31.02
CA TYR A 440 -14.05 31.68 30.25
C TYR A 440 -15.06 30.64 30.74
N LEU A 441 -14.63 29.39 30.99
CA LEU A 441 -15.49 28.34 31.51
C LEU A 441 -16.06 28.72 32.88
N LYS A 442 -15.23 29.30 33.76
CA LYS A 442 -15.68 29.83 35.05
C LYS A 442 -16.73 30.92 34.89
N ALA A 443 -16.55 31.86 33.94
CA ALA A 443 -17.54 32.90 33.65
C ALA A 443 -18.87 32.31 33.13
N GLN A 444 -18.82 31.15 32.47
CA GLN A 444 -19.99 30.40 32.00
C GLN A 444 -20.55 29.41 33.05
N ASN A 445 -20.05 29.41 34.29
CA ASN A 445 -20.40 28.44 35.34
C ASN A 445 -20.16 26.98 34.94
N LEU A 446 -19.12 26.73 34.15
CA LEU A 446 -18.65 25.39 33.77
C LEU A 446 -17.39 25.04 34.56
N ASP A 447 -17.17 23.74 34.76
CA ASP A 447 -15.95 23.25 35.40
C ASP A 447 -14.70 23.63 34.58
N ALA A 448 -13.58 23.81 35.25
CA ALA A 448 -12.30 24.07 34.59
C ALA A 448 -11.71 22.77 34.01
N ILE A 449 -10.90 22.92 32.95
CA ILE A 449 -10.03 21.84 32.47
C ILE A 449 -8.90 21.67 33.47
N GLN A 450 -8.73 20.46 34.00
CA GLN A 450 -7.71 20.16 35.01
C GLN A 450 -6.56 19.34 34.43
N LEU A 451 -5.34 19.67 34.86
CA LEU A 451 -4.14 18.91 34.52
C LEU A 451 -3.71 18.08 35.73
N ASN A 452 -3.85 16.77 35.61
CA ASN A 452 -3.51 15.82 36.66
C ASN A 452 -2.17 15.15 36.34
N LYS A 453 -1.20 15.28 37.25
CA LYS A 453 0.13 14.66 37.15
C LYS A 453 0.04 13.19 37.56
N LEU A 454 0.42 12.29 36.65
CA LEU A 454 0.49 10.85 36.88
C LEU A 454 1.95 10.41 37.16
N PRO A 455 2.17 9.20 37.68
CA PRO A 455 3.51 8.61 37.80
C PRO A 455 4.25 8.62 36.45
N ASN A 456 5.59 8.68 36.48
CA ASN A 456 6.48 8.71 35.30
C ASN A 456 6.34 9.95 34.39
N GLN A 457 5.99 11.12 34.96
CA GLN A 457 5.82 12.38 34.22
C GLN A 457 4.73 12.32 33.12
N ILE A 458 3.83 11.35 33.22
CA ILE A 458 2.64 11.30 32.37
C ILE A 458 1.65 12.33 32.91
N CYS A 459 0.88 12.93 32.01
CA CYS A 459 -0.19 13.86 32.37
C CYS A 459 -1.52 13.37 31.81
N SER A 460 -2.57 13.52 32.61
CA SER A 460 -3.96 13.38 32.19
C SER A 460 -4.64 14.74 32.21
N ILE A 461 -5.44 14.99 31.18
CA ILE A 461 -6.20 16.21 30.99
C ILE A 461 -7.67 15.85 31.19
N GLU A 462 -8.28 16.43 32.21
CA GLU A 462 -9.68 16.22 32.54
C GLU A 462 -10.50 17.40 32.03
N PHE A 463 -11.44 17.12 31.13
CA PHE A 463 -12.37 18.09 30.59
C PHE A 463 -13.68 18.11 31.39
N PRO A 464 -14.46 19.20 31.30
CA PRO A 464 -15.81 19.25 31.86
C PRO A 464 -16.65 18.05 31.44
N GLY A 465 -17.46 17.52 32.36
CA GLY A 465 -18.22 16.27 32.14
C GLY A 465 -17.44 14.98 32.40
N GLY A 466 -16.23 15.06 32.98
CA GLY A 466 -15.47 13.89 33.45
C GLY A 466 -14.73 13.12 32.35
N ARG A 467 -14.56 13.70 31.16
CA ARG A 467 -13.78 13.08 30.07
C ARG A 467 -12.29 13.26 30.35
N VAL A 468 -11.56 12.16 30.47
CA VAL A 468 -10.12 12.16 30.69
C VAL A 468 -9.38 11.77 29.41
N LEU A 469 -8.47 12.63 28.96
CA LEU A 469 -7.56 12.38 27.84
C LEU A 469 -6.12 12.27 28.34
N GLN A 470 -5.38 11.29 27.81
CA GLN A 470 -3.96 11.16 28.12
C GLN A 470 -3.15 12.13 27.25
N SER A 471 -2.17 12.77 27.85
CA SER A 471 -1.15 13.54 27.15
C SER A 471 -0.42 12.68 26.11
N LEU A 472 0.07 13.32 25.06
CA LEU A 472 0.84 12.71 23.97
C LEU A 472 1.94 11.78 24.52
N GLN A 473 1.84 10.49 24.20
CA GLN A 473 2.82 9.48 24.60
C GLN A 473 3.84 9.23 23.47
N PRO A 474 5.01 8.65 23.78
CA PRO A 474 5.88 8.08 22.75
C PRO A 474 5.09 7.12 21.86
N PHE A 475 5.43 7.07 20.58
CA PHE A 475 4.76 6.23 19.58
C PHE A 475 3.29 6.58 19.32
N THR A 476 2.87 7.83 19.55
CA THR A 476 1.52 8.31 19.23
C THR A 476 1.37 8.62 17.75
N GLY A 477 0.54 7.84 17.05
CA GLY A 477 0.27 8.03 15.62
C GLY A 477 1.55 7.99 14.80
N GLY A 478 1.79 8.99 13.95
CA GLY A 478 3.00 9.08 13.13
C GLY A 478 4.29 9.36 13.90
N TYR A 479 4.23 9.83 15.16
CA TYR A 479 5.43 10.14 15.95
C TYR A 479 6.11 8.88 16.46
N GLN A 480 7.44 8.80 16.32
CA GLN A 480 8.26 7.68 16.76
C GLN A 480 9.42 8.22 17.61
N GLY A 481 9.81 7.48 18.65
CA GLY A 481 10.83 7.94 19.62
C GLY A 481 10.27 8.83 20.73
N ASP A 482 11.17 9.47 21.47
CA ASP A 482 10.79 10.22 22.67
C ASP A 482 10.24 11.61 22.34
N THR A 483 8.92 11.69 22.22
CA THR A 483 8.19 12.96 22.14
C THR A 483 8.24 13.75 23.45
N ARG A 484 8.73 13.15 24.56
CA ARG A 484 8.84 13.77 25.90
C ARG A 484 10.13 14.54 26.10
N ALA A 485 11.04 14.61 25.12
CA ALA A 485 12.22 15.47 25.22
C ALA A 485 11.86 16.94 25.52
N ALA A 486 10.64 17.38 25.21
CA ALA A 486 10.11 18.71 25.56
C ALA A 486 9.37 18.79 26.91
N GLY A 487 9.09 17.66 27.58
CA GLY A 487 8.33 17.60 28.84
C GLY A 487 6.86 18.07 28.74
N GLY A 488 6.12 17.90 29.83
CA GLY A 488 4.79 18.52 30.02
C GLY A 488 3.58 17.77 29.45
N CYS A 489 2.39 18.32 29.74
CA CYS A 489 1.11 17.88 29.18
C CYS A 489 0.97 18.39 27.75
N GLN A 490 0.91 17.51 26.77
CA GLN A 490 0.82 17.88 25.35
C GLN A 490 -0.37 17.22 24.66
N VAL A 491 -0.97 17.93 23.71
CA VAL A 491 -2.00 17.41 22.79
C VAL A 491 -1.67 17.77 21.34
N LEU A 492 -2.24 17.05 20.38
CA LEU A 492 -2.14 17.41 18.97
C LEU A 492 -3.04 18.60 18.66
N LEU A 493 -2.51 19.56 17.91
CA LEU A 493 -3.25 20.72 17.43
C LEU A 493 -4.19 20.33 16.30
N LYS A 494 -5.45 20.76 16.39
CA LYS A 494 -6.42 20.66 15.29
C LYS A 494 -6.76 22.05 14.74
N TYR A 495 -6.03 22.50 13.73
CA TYR A 495 -6.21 23.83 13.17
C TYR A 495 -7.63 24.08 12.62
N ARG A 496 -8.07 25.33 12.77
CA ARG A 496 -9.29 25.90 12.18
C ARG A 496 -8.86 26.82 11.04
N ILE A 497 -9.19 26.42 9.81
CA ILE A 497 -8.81 27.15 8.59
C ILE A 497 -10.09 27.57 7.87
N ASP A 498 -10.17 28.84 7.50
CA ASP A 498 -11.24 29.41 6.68
C ASP A 498 -10.82 29.38 5.18
N HIS A 499 -11.77 29.40 4.26
CA HIS A 499 -11.49 29.56 2.82
C HIS A 499 -10.73 30.86 2.51
N ARG A 500 -10.86 31.86 3.39
CA ARG A 500 -10.16 33.16 3.32
C ARG A 500 -8.76 33.16 3.96
N GLY A 501 -8.38 32.12 4.70
CA GLY A 501 -7.08 32.08 5.36
C GLY A 501 -7.04 31.29 6.66
N TRP A 502 -5.94 31.44 7.40
CA TRP A 502 -5.71 30.81 8.69
C TRP A 502 -6.34 31.54 9.89
N GLN A 503 -7.23 32.51 9.65
CA GLN A 503 -7.83 33.36 10.68
C GLN A 503 -8.89 32.57 11.47
N PRO A 504 -8.66 32.22 12.76
CA PRO A 504 -9.61 31.40 13.52
C PRO A 504 -10.84 32.18 13.99
N ALA A 505 -10.77 33.52 14.03
CA ALA A 505 -11.75 34.41 14.64
C ALA A 505 -11.83 35.75 13.90
N GLU A 506 -12.78 36.61 14.29
CA GLU A 506 -12.85 38.00 13.84
C GLU A 506 -11.64 38.79 14.37
N MET A 507 -11.09 39.69 13.55
CA MET A 507 -9.86 40.42 13.87
C MET A 507 -10.07 41.92 13.67
N PHE A 508 -9.57 42.71 14.62
CA PHE A 508 -9.59 44.17 14.59
C PHE A 508 -8.19 44.71 14.85
N THR A 509 -7.83 45.84 14.23
CA THR A 509 -6.61 46.55 14.63
C THR A 509 -6.81 47.31 15.92
N VAL A 510 -5.72 47.62 16.63
CA VAL A 510 -5.77 48.46 17.83
C VAL A 510 -6.47 49.79 17.52
N GLN A 511 -6.10 50.44 16.43
CA GLN A 511 -6.72 51.69 16.00
C GLN A 511 -8.23 51.56 15.77
N GLN A 512 -8.70 50.50 15.12
CA GLN A 512 -10.14 50.27 14.90
C GLN A 512 -10.92 50.17 16.20
N VAL A 513 -10.36 49.50 17.21
CA VAL A 513 -11.00 49.37 18.54
C VAL A 513 -11.03 50.72 19.25
N LEU A 514 -9.95 51.49 19.19
CA LEU A 514 -9.88 52.83 19.78
C LEU A 514 -10.79 53.85 19.07
N GLU A 515 -11.10 53.65 17.79
CA GLU A 515 -12.06 54.44 17.00
C GLU A 515 -13.53 54.02 17.21
N GLY A 516 -13.80 53.06 18.09
CA GLY A 516 -15.16 52.66 18.45
C GLY A 516 -15.77 51.58 17.56
N SER A 517 -14.99 50.82 16.78
CA SER A 517 -15.52 49.75 15.92
C SER A 517 -16.24 48.61 16.66
N LEU A 518 -16.05 48.51 17.98
CA LEU A 518 -16.69 47.53 18.86
C LEU A 518 -17.80 48.15 19.74
N GLU A 519 -18.11 49.44 19.57
CA GLU A 519 -19.15 50.10 20.36
C GLU A 519 -20.50 49.39 20.21
N GLY A 520 -21.17 49.14 21.33
CA GLY A 520 -22.45 48.44 21.37
C GLY A 520 -22.40 46.92 21.23
N ARG A 521 -21.22 46.31 21.07
CA ARG A 521 -21.08 44.84 21.15
C ARG A 521 -21.05 44.37 22.61
N ASP A 522 -21.72 43.26 22.89
CA ASP A 522 -21.59 42.52 24.14
C ASP A 522 -20.48 41.48 24.01
N LEU A 523 -19.45 41.57 24.86
CA LEU A 523 -18.32 40.64 24.88
C LEU A 523 -18.39 39.66 26.07
N SER A 524 -19.50 39.60 26.81
CA SER A 524 -19.68 38.72 27.97
C SER A 524 -19.41 37.24 27.72
N ASN A 525 -19.56 36.79 26.47
CA ASN A 525 -19.28 35.43 26.02
C ASN A 525 -18.07 35.33 25.08
N THR A 526 -17.12 36.26 25.21
CA THR A 526 -15.99 36.40 24.28
C THR A 526 -14.66 36.50 25.02
N ILE A 527 -13.67 35.74 24.56
CA ILE A 527 -12.26 35.89 24.93
C ILE A 527 -11.62 36.85 23.94
N VAL A 528 -11.05 37.94 24.43
CA VAL A 528 -10.31 38.91 23.61
C VAL A 528 -8.82 38.62 23.71
N LEU A 529 -8.18 38.32 22.59
CA LEU A 529 -6.73 38.15 22.50
C LEU A 529 -6.10 39.39 21.89
N VAL A 530 -5.21 40.04 22.64
CA VAL A 530 -4.46 41.22 22.19
C VAL A 530 -3.02 40.78 21.94
N GLY A 531 -2.51 41.02 20.73
CA GLY A 531 -1.15 40.63 20.38
C GLY A 531 -0.61 41.41 19.18
N VAL A 532 0.60 41.06 18.77
CA VAL A 532 1.39 41.85 17.80
C VAL A 532 1.51 41.10 16.48
N VAL A 533 1.29 41.81 15.38
CA VAL A 533 1.39 41.28 14.02
C VAL A 533 2.18 42.27 13.16
N ARG A 534 3.49 42.02 13.05
CA ARG A 534 4.44 42.93 12.39
C ARG A 534 5.28 42.22 11.33
N THR A 535 5.72 42.95 10.30
CA THR A 535 6.52 42.38 9.21
C THR A 535 8.02 42.68 9.31
N ASP A 536 8.48 43.39 10.34
CA ASP A 536 9.84 43.93 10.46
C ASP A 536 10.74 43.15 11.43
N GLY A 537 10.98 41.86 11.14
CA GLY A 537 11.95 41.05 11.91
C GLY A 537 11.43 40.52 13.25
N TYR A 538 10.12 40.58 13.48
CA TYR A 538 9.45 39.98 14.63
C TYR A 538 9.60 38.45 14.62
N ARG A 539 10.04 37.86 15.74
CA ARG A 539 10.46 36.45 15.80
C ARG A 539 9.36 35.46 16.20
N GLU A 540 8.13 35.91 16.42
CA GLU A 540 7.01 35.03 16.83
C GLU A 540 6.14 34.62 15.64
N TYR A 541 6.79 34.18 14.56
CA TYR A 541 6.13 33.61 13.39
C TYR A 541 6.46 32.14 13.29
N TRP A 542 5.42 31.33 13.13
CA TRP A 542 5.54 29.88 13.22
C TRP A 542 5.11 29.21 11.92
N ASN A 543 5.86 28.18 11.52
CA ASN A 543 5.40 27.27 10.47
C ASN A 543 4.32 26.37 11.03
N THR A 544 3.24 26.21 10.28
CA THR A 544 2.06 25.42 10.63
C THR A 544 1.67 24.56 9.42
N PRO A 545 0.79 23.56 9.56
CA PRO A 545 0.25 22.80 8.43
C PRO A 545 -0.34 23.67 7.31
N TYR A 546 -0.78 24.89 7.62
CA TYR A 546 -1.28 25.83 6.61
C TYR A 546 -0.20 26.30 5.64
N ASN A 547 1.09 26.21 5.99
CA ASN A 547 2.20 26.56 5.10
C ASN A 547 2.26 25.67 3.84
N LEU A 548 1.53 24.55 3.81
CA LEU A 548 1.34 23.77 2.57
C LEU A 548 0.52 24.53 1.51
N LYS A 549 -0.36 25.45 1.93
CA LYS A 549 -1.20 26.27 1.03
C LYS A 549 -0.62 27.64 0.73
N THR A 550 0.29 28.14 1.58
CA THR A 550 0.89 29.47 1.44
C THR A 550 2.30 29.50 2.01
N SER A 551 3.16 30.38 1.52
CA SER A 551 4.46 30.63 2.17
C SER A 551 4.35 31.48 3.45
N ALA A 552 3.16 31.97 3.81
CA ALA A 552 2.95 32.82 4.98
C ALA A 552 3.02 32.02 6.30
N GLN A 553 3.88 32.46 7.20
CA GLN A 553 3.96 31.96 8.57
C GLN A 553 2.81 32.55 9.42
N MET A 554 2.39 31.82 10.45
CA MET A 554 1.32 32.24 11.36
C MET A 554 1.89 33.08 12.50
N PRO A 555 1.37 34.29 12.79
CA PRO A 555 1.79 35.06 13.96
C PRO A 555 1.38 34.38 15.28
N GLY A 556 2.17 34.60 16.33
CA GLY A 556 2.01 34.01 17.66
C GLY A 556 0.59 34.14 18.23
N VAL A 557 0.02 35.35 18.21
CA VAL A 557 -1.33 35.61 18.73
C VAL A 557 -2.41 34.79 18.02
N MET A 558 -2.24 34.52 16.73
CA MET A 558 -3.20 33.69 15.99
C MET A 558 -2.99 32.21 16.27
N LEU A 559 -1.76 31.78 16.51
CA LEU A 559 -1.51 30.43 17.01
C LEU A 559 -2.12 30.23 18.41
N GLN A 560 -1.99 31.21 19.31
CA GLN A 560 -2.67 31.19 20.62
C GLN A 560 -4.20 31.16 20.46
N ALA A 561 -4.76 31.91 19.51
CA ALA A 561 -6.19 31.85 19.20
C ALA A 561 -6.65 30.47 18.69
N GLN A 562 -5.84 29.79 17.88
CA GLN A 562 -6.09 28.41 17.45
C GLN A 562 -6.08 27.44 18.65
N MET A 563 -5.13 27.63 19.57
CA MET A 563 -5.00 26.85 20.80
C MET A 563 -6.20 27.05 21.75
N VAL A 564 -6.66 28.29 21.93
CA VAL A 564 -7.87 28.61 22.71
C VAL A 564 -9.11 28.00 22.05
N SER A 565 -9.27 28.17 20.73
CA SER A 565 -10.43 27.65 19.99
C SER A 565 -10.59 26.13 20.13
N GLN A 566 -9.52 25.36 19.97
CA GLN A 566 -9.61 23.90 20.12
C GLN A 566 -9.97 23.46 21.54
N LEU A 567 -9.50 24.17 22.56
CA LEU A 567 -9.77 23.83 23.96
C LEU A 567 -11.22 24.15 24.32
N LEU A 568 -11.74 25.29 23.85
CA LEU A 568 -13.16 25.63 23.99
C LEU A 568 -14.06 24.62 23.27
N ASP A 569 -13.68 24.16 22.07
CA ASP A 569 -14.41 23.12 21.35
C ASP A 569 -14.40 21.78 22.09
N ALA A 570 -13.26 21.40 22.67
CA ALA A 570 -13.10 20.15 23.41
C ALA A 570 -13.82 20.17 24.75
N ALA A 571 -13.87 21.33 25.43
CA ALA A 571 -14.56 21.51 26.71
C ALA A 571 -16.09 21.54 26.56
N GLN A 572 -16.60 22.09 25.46
CA GLN A 572 -18.05 22.16 25.18
C GLN A 572 -18.55 21.02 24.26
N GLU A 573 -17.73 19.99 24.05
CA GLU A 573 -18.02 18.80 23.21
C GLU A 573 -18.45 19.10 21.76
N LYS A 574 -18.09 20.26 21.23
CA LYS A 574 -18.43 20.65 19.85
C LYS A 574 -17.52 19.99 18.81
N ARG A 575 -16.22 19.85 19.13
CA ARG A 575 -15.22 19.23 18.25
C ARG A 575 -14.23 18.44 19.09
N PRO A 576 -14.06 17.14 18.85
CA PRO A 576 -13.09 16.36 19.59
C PRO A 576 -11.66 16.73 19.16
N LEU A 577 -10.73 16.62 20.10
CA LEU A 577 -9.29 16.66 19.84
C LEU A 577 -8.89 15.53 18.88
N ILE A 578 -7.74 15.67 18.23
CA ILE A 578 -7.21 14.59 17.39
C ILE A 578 -6.88 13.40 18.28
N TRP A 579 -7.48 12.26 17.96
CA TRP A 579 -7.16 10.98 18.58
C TRP A 579 -6.45 10.10 17.57
N VAL A 580 -5.68 9.14 18.11
CA VAL A 580 -4.95 8.15 17.32
C VAL A 580 -5.39 6.75 17.71
N MET A 581 -5.15 5.80 16.83
CA MET A 581 -5.34 4.39 17.14
C MET A 581 -4.27 3.91 18.14
N PRO A 582 -4.61 3.05 19.12
CA PRO A 582 -3.60 2.44 19.98
C PRO A 582 -2.64 1.57 19.16
N LEU A 583 -1.41 1.37 19.67
CA LEU A 583 -0.34 0.65 18.95
C LEU A 583 -0.76 -0.71 18.38
N TRP A 584 -1.44 -1.51 19.20
CA TRP A 584 -1.91 -2.84 18.79
C TRP A 584 -2.93 -2.76 17.64
N GLY A 585 -3.76 -1.71 17.63
CA GLY A 585 -4.72 -1.44 16.57
C GLY A 585 -4.01 -1.09 15.26
N GLU A 586 -2.95 -0.28 15.33
CA GLU A 586 -2.13 0.02 14.14
C GLU A 586 -1.50 -1.24 13.55
N TRP A 587 -1.02 -2.17 14.38
CA TRP A 587 -0.45 -3.43 13.91
C TRP A 587 -1.48 -4.29 13.19
N LEU A 588 -2.71 -4.39 13.74
CA LEU A 588 -3.82 -5.07 13.07
C LEU A 588 -4.22 -4.38 11.77
N TRP A 589 -4.20 -3.04 11.74
CA TRP A 589 -4.47 -2.26 10.54
C TRP A 589 -3.46 -2.53 9.42
N ILE A 590 -2.17 -2.55 9.75
CA ILE A 590 -1.09 -2.89 8.81
C ILE A 590 -1.23 -4.34 8.32
N LEU A 591 -1.52 -5.28 9.22
CA LEU A 591 -1.71 -6.69 8.86
C LEU A 591 -2.94 -6.89 7.94
N LEU A 592 -4.03 -6.17 8.20
CA LEU A 592 -5.25 -6.20 7.39
C LEU A 592 -4.94 -5.78 5.94
N TRP A 593 -4.33 -4.61 5.75
CA TRP A 593 -4.04 -4.10 4.41
C TRP A 593 -2.92 -4.89 3.69
N SER A 594 -1.97 -5.46 4.42
CA SER A 594 -1.01 -6.42 3.88
C SER A 594 -1.69 -7.69 3.36
N SER A 595 -2.70 -8.18 4.10
CA SER A 595 -3.48 -9.36 3.70
C SER A 595 -4.34 -9.08 2.48
N VAL A 596 -4.97 -7.91 2.41
CA VAL A 596 -5.73 -7.46 1.22
C VAL A 596 -4.83 -7.44 -0.01
N GLY A 597 -3.63 -6.83 0.08
CA GLY A 597 -2.66 -6.83 -1.02
C GLY A 597 -2.25 -8.23 -1.48
N GLY A 598 -2.03 -9.15 -0.53
CA GLY A 598 -1.74 -10.55 -0.83
C GLY A 598 -2.89 -11.27 -1.55
N VAL A 599 -4.14 -11.06 -1.11
CA VAL A 599 -5.34 -11.65 -1.74
C VAL A 599 -5.55 -11.12 -3.16
N VAL A 600 -5.31 -9.83 -3.41
CA VAL A 600 -5.40 -9.25 -4.76
C VAL A 600 -4.44 -9.95 -5.73
N VAL A 601 -3.19 -10.13 -5.31
CA VAL A 601 -2.16 -10.82 -6.11
C VAL A 601 -2.51 -12.29 -6.33
N TRP A 602 -3.11 -12.94 -5.33
CA TRP A 602 -3.54 -14.33 -5.43
C TRP A 602 -4.71 -14.53 -6.38
N ARG A 603 -5.71 -13.65 -6.34
CA ARG A 603 -6.94 -13.80 -7.12
C ARG A 603 -6.80 -13.31 -8.54
N LEU A 604 -6.07 -12.22 -8.77
CA LEU A 604 -5.99 -11.56 -10.06
C LEU A 604 -4.67 -11.92 -10.74
N HIS A 605 -4.74 -12.56 -11.91
CA HIS A 605 -3.54 -13.02 -12.63
C HIS A 605 -3.16 -12.08 -13.79
N LEU A 606 -4.08 -11.21 -14.22
CA LEU A 606 -3.82 -10.23 -15.27
C LEU A 606 -3.13 -8.99 -14.69
N PRO A 607 -1.93 -8.59 -15.18
CA PRO A 607 -1.21 -7.42 -14.67
C PRO A 607 -2.03 -6.11 -14.59
N PRO A 608 -2.79 -5.68 -15.63
CA PRO A 608 -3.52 -4.42 -15.55
C PRO A 608 -4.65 -4.47 -14.51
N LEU A 609 -5.36 -5.60 -14.40
CA LEU A 609 -6.42 -5.78 -13.43
C LEU A 609 -5.89 -5.81 -11.98
N ARG A 610 -4.71 -6.40 -11.78
CA ARG A 610 -3.98 -6.36 -10.50
C ARG A 610 -3.65 -4.94 -10.08
N MET A 611 -3.04 -4.15 -10.98
CA MET A 611 -2.67 -2.77 -10.69
C MET A 611 -3.90 -1.91 -10.39
N GLY A 612 -4.96 -2.03 -11.19
CA GLY A 612 -6.23 -1.34 -10.94
C GLY A 612 -6.82 -1.66 -9.56
N ALA A 613 -6.82 -2.93 -9.15
CA ALA A 613 -7.32 -3.34 -7.84
C ALA A 613 -6.46 -2.82 -6.66
N LEU A 614 -5.13 -2.80 -6.80
CA LEU A 614 -4.24 -2.23 -5.78
C LEU A 614 -4.41 -0.71 -5.67
N SER A 615 -4.52 0.01 -6.79
CA SER A 615 -4.80 1.44 -6.80
C SER A 615 -6.15 1.76 -6.15
N LEU A 616 -7.18 0.97 -6.44
CA LEU A 616 -8.48 1.08 -5.79
C LEU A 616 -8.36 0.86 -4.27
N ALA A 617 -7.63 -0.16 -3.83
CA ALA A 617 -7.41 -0.42 -2.41
C ALA A 617 -6.74 0.77 -1.71
N VAL A 618 -5.69 1.35 -2.29
CA VAL A 618 -5.04 2.57 -1.75
C VAL A 618 -6.03 3.74 -1.68
N GLY A 619 -6.85 3.94 -2.72
CA GLY A 619 -7.90 4.96 -2.73
C GLY A 619 -8.94 4.75 -1.63
N VAL A 620 -9.31 3.50 -1.33
CA VAL A 620 -10.21 3.16 -0.22
C VAL A 620 -9.57 3.48 1.13
N VAL A 621 -8.29 3.11 1.35
CA VAL A 621 -7.58 3.48 2.58
C VAL A 621 -7.54 4.99 2.76
N TYR A 622 -7.17 5.72 1.70
CA TYR A 622 -7.15 7.18 1.69
C TYR A 622 -8.52 7.76 2.08
N GLY A 623 -9.60 7.25 1.46
CA GLY A 623 -10.97 7.69 1.77
C GLY A 623 -11.36 7.44 3.22
N ILE A 624 -11.02 6.26 3.77
CA ILE A 624 -11.28 5.94 5.18
C ILE A 624 -10.50 6.89 6.10
N CYS A 625 -9.20 7.10 5.86
CA CYS A 625 -8.38 8.01 6.65
C CYS A 625 -8.91 9.46 6.57
N TYR A 626 -9.26 9.92 5.36
CA TYR A 626 -9.78 11.26 5.13
C TYR A 626 -11.10 11.50 5.87
N VAL A 627 -12.10 10.64 5.66
CA VAL A 627 -13.42 10.76 6.29
C VAL A 627 -13.30 10.65 7.81
N THR A 628 -12.47 9.72 8.31
CA THR A 628 -12.28 9.53 9.76
C THR A 628 -11.67 10.77 10.40
N PHE A 629 -10.69 11.40 9.75
CA PHE A 629 -10.06 12.61 10.25
C PHE A 629 -11.03 13.80 10.26
N GLN A 630 -11.76 14.02 9.16
CA GLN A 630 -12.64 15.18 9.05
C GLN A 630 -13.85 15.10 9.98
N ILE A 631 -14.53 13.95 10.03
CA ILE A 631 -15.77 13.79 10.80
C ILE A 631 -15.49 13.46 12.26
N PHE A 632 -14.54 12.55 12.53
CA PHE A 632 -14.34 12.00 13.86
C PHE A 632 -13.06 12.50 14.54
N SER A 633 -12.25 13.35 13.91
CA SER A 633 -10.90 13.74 14.40
C SER A 633 -9.92 12.58 14.56
N GLY A 634 -10.15 11.44 13.90
CA GLY A 634 -9.27 10.28 14.02
C GLY A 634 -8.14 10.31 13.00
N TRP A 635 -6.89 10.34 13.46
CA TRP A 635 -5.71 10.21 12.61
C TRP A 635 -5.31 8.73 12.50
N LEU A 636 -5.68 8.12 11.38
CA LEU A 636 -5.36 6.73 11.06
C LEU A 636 -4.08 6.62 10.21
N PRO A 637 -3.24 5.59 10.41
CA PRO A 637 -1.95 5.46 9.73
C PRO A 637 -2.12 5.08 8.26
N PHE A 638 -2.11 6.11 7.40
CA PHE A 638 -2.29 5.94 5.95
C PHE A 638 -1.03 5.39 5.29
N VAL A 639 0.14 5.96 5.61
CA VAL A 639 1.40 5.64 4.92
C VAL A 639 1.80 4.18 5.14
N PRO A 640 1.79 3.62 6.37
CA PRO A 640 2.05 2.19 6.56
C PRO A 640 1.10 1.29 5.78
N ALA A 641 -0.19 1.62 5.74
CA ALA A 641 -1.21 0.84 5.03
C ALA A 641 -1.01 0.88 3.50
N ALA A 642 -0.73 2.05 2.94
CA ALA A 642 -0.39 2.19 1.53
C ALA A 642 0.92 1.45 1.18
N PHE A 643 1.91 1.47 2.08
CA PHE A 643 3.19 0.82 1.86
C PHE A 643 3.07 -0.71 1.85
N VAL A 644 2.31 -1.31 2.77
CA VAL A 644 2.09 -2.77 2.74
C VAL A 644 1.30 -3.24 1.53
N LEU A 645 0.38 -2.41 1.02
CA LEU A 645 -0.34 -2.70 -0.22
C LEU A 645 0.60 -2.79 -1.43
N ALA A 646 1.75 -2.11 -1.41
CA ALA A 646 2.78 -2.20 -2.45
C ALA A 646 3.84 -3.27 -2.15
N ALA A 647 4.26 -3.41 -0.89
CA ALA A 647 5.34 -4.32 -0.48
C ALA A 647 4.97 -5.80 -0.61
N ALA A 648 3.74 -6.18 -0.24
CA ALA A 648 3.30 -7.59 -0.30
C ALA A 648 3.29 -8.13 -1.75
N PRO A 649 2.78 -7.41 -2.77
CA PRO A 649 2.93 -7.82 -4.17
C PRO A 649 4.37 -7.97 -4.64
N LEU A 650 5.25 -7.03 -4.27
CA LEU A 650 6.65 -7.06 -4.67
C LEU A 650 7.38 -8.27 -4.08
N SER A 651 7.15 -8.55 -2.79
CA SER A 651 7.73 -9.72 -2.12
C SER A 651 7.31 -11.05 -2.79
N ASN A 652 6.03 -11.17 -3.17
CA ASN A 652 5.51 -12.33 -3.89
C ASN A 652 6.17 -12.51 -5.27
N TRP A 653 6.37 -11.41 -6.01
CA TRP A 653 7.05 -11.44 -7.31
C TRP A 653 8.54 -11.82 -7.19
N LEU A 654 9.23 -11.30 -6.17
CA LEU A 654 10.64 -11.64 -5.89
C LEU A 654 10.81 -13.11 -5.49
N MET A 655 9.92 -13.64 -4.63
CA MET A 655 9.96 -15.05 -4.23
C MET A 655 9.73 -15.99 -5.42
N ASP A 656 8.87 -15.62 -6.36
CA ASP A 656 8.64 -16.39 -7.58
C ASP A 656 9.88 -16.38 -8.49
N SER A 657 10.46 -15.20 -8.70
CA SER A 657 11.69 -15.03 -9.49
C SER A 657 12.88 -15.81 -8.89
N GLY A 658 13.05 -15.77 -7.57
CA GLY A 658 14.11 -16.51 -6.87
C GLY A 658 13.93 -18.03 -6.92
N ARG A 659 12.68 -18.54 -6.90
CA ARG A 659 12.41 -19.98 -7.07
C ARG A 659 12.80 -20.47 -8.46
N LEU A 660 12.54 -19.66 -9.49
CA LEU A 660 12.92 -19.98 -10.87
C LEU A 660 14.45 -20.06 -11.02
N GLU A 661 15.19 -19.12 -10.42
CA GLU A 661 16.66 -19.13 -10.34
C GLU A 661 17.21 -20.39 -9.65
N LEU A 662 16.72 -20.72 -8.45
CA LEU A 662 17.17 -21.90 -7.69
C LEU A 662 16.88 -23.21 -8.44
N TYR A 663 15.76 -23.28 -9.16
CA TYR A 663 15.43 -24.42 -10.01
C TYR A 663 16.41 -24.55 -11.20
N ARG A 664 16.76 -23.43 -11.87
CA ARG A 664 17.77 -23.41 -12.94
C ARG A 664 19.13 -23.92 -12.44
N ILE A 665 19.56 -23.47 -11.26
CA ILE A 665 20.85 -23.87 -10.65
C ILE A 665 20.86 -25.36 -10.30
N ARG A 666 19.79 -25.88 -9.68
CA ARG A 666 19.68 -27.33 -9.36
C ARG A 666 19.72 -28.20 -10.62
N LYS A 667 19.06 -27.78 -11.69
CA LYS A 667 19.09 -28.48 -12.98
C LYS A 667 20.51 -28.50 -13.59
N HIS A 668 21.22 -27.38 -13.52
CA HIS A 668 22.59 -27.29 -14.04
C HIS A 668 23.58 -28.19 -13.26
N LYS A 669 23.41 -28.30 -11.93
CA LYS A 669 24.17 -29.26 -11.11
C LYS A 669 23.84 -30.71 -11.46
N LEU A 670 22.58 -31.05 -11.71
CA LEU A 670 22.16 -32.40 -12.08
C LEU A 670 22.60 -32.81 -13.50
N SER A 671 22.68 -31.87 -14.45
CA SER A 671 23.21 -32.17 -15.79
C SER A 671 24.73 -32.43 -15.78
N LYS A 672 25.47 -31.80 -14.86
CA LYS A 672 26.93 -31.95 -14.74
C LYS A 672 27.36 -33.25 -14.05
N HIS A 673 26.44 -33.95 -13.39
CA HIS A 673 26.67 -35.28 -12.80
C HIS A 673 26.25 -36.45 -13.71
N ARG A 674 25.65 -36.17 -14.87
CA ARG A 674 25.28 -37.18 -15.88
C ARG A 674 26.16 -37.18 -17.13
N SER A 675 27.17 -36.31 -17.18
CA SER A 675 28.32 -36.36 -18.10
C SER A 675 29.52 -36.91 -17.34
#